data_AF-A0A4Q4XEK4-F1
#
_entry.id   AF-A0A4Q4XEK4-F1
#
_cell.length_a   1.000
_cell.length_b   1.000
_cell.length_c   1.000
_cell.angle_alpha   90.00
_cell.angle_beta   90.00
_cell.angle_gamma   90.00
#
_symmetry.space_group_name_H-M   'P 1'
#
loop_
_entity.id
_entity.type
_entity.pdbx_description
1 polymer ?
#
loop_
_entity_poly.entity_id
_entity_poly.type
_entity_poly.pdbx_seq_one_letter_code
_entity_poly.pdbx_strand_id
1 'polypeptide(L)'
;MRLLKCSDGQLTKDLVHGIPSYAILSHTWGPDTEEVTFRDLVDGTGKDKIGYEKIKFCAEQAKRDGLQYFWVDTCCIDKSNNNELSTAINSMFRWYQNAARCYVYLSDISATGYENSQQSGLTWELAFRTHRWFTRGWTLQELLAPASVEFFTQDGRRLGDKKCLEQQIHEITGIAVPALRGSNLSQFDVEERFKWVETRQTTHEEDWAYCLLGIFRLGGVGKTQLALELVYRIRAEHKNCLVIWIPATSKESLEQAYLNTAGQLNISGCKDDKADVKRLVRDYLSSDGAGQWLLVFDNADDVGMWVSKPTPESGRLIDCLPRSSYGSIIFTTRDKKTAVRLAGRNVVEMSEMDEAGSKQLLEKYLVNQDLLRSKGDATALLARLTYLPLAIVQAAVYINANGIGLGDYLSLLEEQEEDVIDLLSEDFEDEGRYRDVKNPVATTWLISFEQIRQHDPLAADYLSFMACVDAKDIPQSLLPLGQSRKKEIDAIGTLQGYSFLAKRSADSAVNIHRLVHLATRNWLRKEGLLPGWTGRVIARLAEVLGDVGHDNRVAWRSYMPHAYYALGSRLPGEDDEDRLNLLWKYGICLYYDGRYQEAEAPFERVMETRKTKLGADHPSTLTSMANLASTYRNQGRWEEAEKLIVQGRWEEAEKLHVQVMEICKAKLGANHPLTLTSMANLASTYRNQGRWEEAEELQAKELEIRAVTETL
;
A
#
# COMPACT_ATOMS: atom_id res chain seq x y z
N MET A 1 -22.03 2.22 -22.14
CA MET A 1 -22.48 1.25 -23.17
C MET A 1 -22.81 2.00 -24.46
N ARG A 2 -22.55 1.40 -25.63
CA ARG A 2 -23.01 1.93 -26.93
C ARG A 2 -24.32 1.27 -27.34
N LEU A 3 -25.16 1.98 -28.08
CA LEU A 3 -26.42 1.48 -28.63
C LEU A 3 -26.42 1.66 -30.15
N LEU A 4 -27.26 0.89 -30.84
CA LEU A 4 -27.56 1.07 -32.26
C LEU A 4 -28.84 1.89 -32.41
N LYS A 5 -28.82 2.86 -33.33
CA LYS A 5 -30.02 3.59 -33.75
C LYS A 5 -30.85 2.74 -34.68
N CYS A 6 -32.16 2.66 -34.43
CA CYS A 6 -33.05 1.93 -35.33
C CYS A 6 -33.15 2.58 -36.72
N SER A 7 -32.96 3.90 -36.84
CA SER A 7 -33.11 4.66 -38.10
C SER A 7 -32.17 4.19 -39.20
N ASP A 8 -30.88 4.06 -38.88
CA ASP A 8 -29.77 3.92 -39.81
C ASP A 8 -28.74 2.85 -39.39
N GLY A 9 -28.93 2.22 -38.22
CA GLY A 9 -28.02 1.20 -37.70
C GLY A 9 -26.69 1.76 -37.18
N GLN A 10 -26.56 3.09 -37.02
CA GLN A 10 -25.33 3.69 -36.51
C GLN A 10 -25.16 3.50 -35.01
N LEU A 11 -23.93 3.26 -34.58
CA LEU A 11 -23.54 3.22 -33.17
C LEU A 11 -23.59 4.62 -32.54
N THR A 12 -24.11 4.70 -31.32
CA THR A 12 -23.97 5.89 -30.49
C THR A 12 -22.53 6.02 -29.98
N LYS A 13 -22.20 7.21 -29.45
CA LYS A 13 -21.08 7.34 -28.53
C LYS A 13 -21.31 6.45 -27.30
N ASP A 14 -20.24 6.18 -26.55
CA ASP A 14 -20.36 5.44 -25.30
C ASP A 14 -21.15 6.24 -24.27
N LEU A 15 -22.28 5.67 -23.83
CA LEU A 15 -23.23 6.31 -22.92
C LEU A 15 -22.97 5.81 -21.49
N VAL A 16 -22.66 6.75 -20.59
CA VAL A 16 -22.42 6.49 -19.15
C VAL A 16 -23.61 6.94 -18.29
N HIS A 17 -24.26 8.04 -18.67
CA HIS A 17 -25.43 8.60 -18.01
C HIS A 17 -26.52 8.94 -19.03
N GLY A 18 -27.77 8.99 -18.60
CA GLY A 18 -28.90 9.34 -19.49
C GLY A 18 -29.10 8.33 -20.62
N ILE A 19 -28.94 7.03 -20.34
CA ILE A 19 -29.12 5.97 -21.33
C ILE A 19 -30.60 5.99 -21.78
N PRO A 20 -30.89 6.19 -23.08
CA PRO A 20 -32.26 6.24 -23.58
C PRO A 20 -32.91 4.86 -23.48
N SER A 21 -34.24 4.76 -23.57
CA SER A 21 -34.91 3.45 -23.62
C SER A 21 -34.45 2.64 -24.82
N TYR A 22 -34.11 1.35 -24.61
CA TYR A 22 -33.56 0.48 -25.65
C TYR A 22 -34.10 -0.95 -25.56
N ALA A 23 -34.07 -1.65 -26.69
CA ALA A 23 -34.25 -3.10 -26.76
C ALA A 23 -32.92 -3.84 -26.75
N ILE A 24 -32.93 -5.13 -26.41
CA ILE A 24 -31.79 -6.03 -26.60
C ILE A 24 -32.17 -7.16 -27.56
N LEU A 25 -31.24 -7.52 -28.44
CA LEU A 25 -31.28 -8.77 -29.17
C LEU A 25 -30.59 -9.88 -28.38
N SER A 26 -31.32 -10.95 -28.11
CA SER A 26 -30.79 -12.21 -27.62
C SER A 26 -30.84 -13.24 -28.76
N HIS A 27 -29.70 -13.82 -29.11
CA HIS A 27 -29.61 -14.75 -30.23
C HIS A 27 -28.50 -15.76 -30.03
N THR A 28 -28.54 -16.84 -30.81
CA THR A 28 -27.42 -17.77 -30.91
C THR A 28 -26.41 -17.25 -31.94
N TRP A 29 -25.13 -17.32 -31.59
CA TRP A 29 -24.05 -16.95 -32.49
C TRP A 29 -23.86 -18.04 -33.57
N GLY A 30 -23.61 -17.60 -34.80
CA GLY A 30 -23.03 -18.43 -35.84
C GLY A 30 -21.50 -18.47 -35.72
N PRO A 31 -20.79 -18.96 -36.75
CA PRO A 31 -19.35 -18.76 -36.88
C PRO A 31 -18.99 -17.27 -36.80
N ASP A 32 -17.88 -16.92 -36.13
CA ASP A 32 -17.45 -15.51 -35.95
C ASP A 32 -17.28 -14.76 -37.28
N THR A 33 -17.00 -15.47 -38.38
CA THR A 33 -16.89 -14.90 -39.73
C THR A 33 -18.22 -14.38 -40.28
N GLU A 34 -19.34 -14.89 -39.79
CA GLU A 34 -20.70 -14.59 -40.26
C GLU A 34 -21.46 -13.62 -39.34
N GLU A 35 -20.94 -13.33 -38.15
CA GLU A 35 -21.51 -12.33 -37.24
C GLU A 35 -20.96 -10.93 -37.55
N VAL A 36 -21.83 -9.93 -37.38
CA VAL A 36 -21.42 -8.52 -37.50
C VAL A 36 -20.73 -8.11 -36.22
N THR A 37 -19.47 -7.67 -36.33
CA THR A 37 -18.66 -7.23 -35.19
C THR A 37 -18.69 -5.71 -35.05
N PHE A 38 -18.13 -5.20 -33.95
CA PHE A 38 -17.96 -3.77 -33.74
C PHE A 38 -17.19 -3.10 -34.87
N ARG A 39 -16.10 -3.72 -35.36
CA ARG A 39 -15.31 -3.17 -36.46
C ARG A 39 -16.10 -3.11 -37.76
N ASP A 40 -16.89 -4.15 -38.05
CA ASP A 40 -17.70 -4.18 -39.28
C ASP A 40 -18.73 -3.04 -39.33
N LEU A 41 -19.25 -2.61 -38.17
CA LEU A 41 -20.17 -1.46 -38.10
C LEU A 41 -19.44 -0.12 -38.21
N VAL A 42 -18.25 -0.01 -37.61
CA VAL A 42 -17.41 1.20 -37.71
C VAL A 42 -16.92 1.40 -39.14
N ASP A 43 -16.52 0.31 -39.81
CA ASP A 43 -15.98 0.32 -41.17
C ASP A 43 -17.08 0.26 -42.25
N GLY A 44 -18.32 -0.04 -41.87
CA GLY A 44 -19.47 -0.13 -42.77
C GLY A 44 -19.50 -1.37 -43.67
N THR A 45 -18.76 -2.42 -43.32
CA THR A 45 -18.54 -3.63 -44.13
C THR A 45 -19.43 -4.83 -43.74
N GLY A 46 -20.21 -4.73 -42.66
CA GLY A 46 -20.95 -5.86 -42.10
C GLY A 46 -22.25 -6.27 -42.79
N LYS A 47 -22.72 -5.55 -43.82
CA LYS A 47 -24.07 -5.75 -44.38
C LYS A 47 -24.25 -7.05 -45.16
N ASP A 48 -23.16 -7.61 -45.69
CA ASP A 48 -23.18 -8.85 -46.47
C ASP A 48 -23.10 -10.10 -45.59
N LYS A 49 -22.95 -9.93 -44.26
CA LYS A 49 -22.87 -11.04 -43.31
C LYS A 49 -24.26 -11.54 -42.90
N ILE A 50 -24.38 -12.85 -42.69
CA ILE A 50 -25.65 -13.50 -42.28
C ILE A 50 -26.18 -12.91 -40.96
N GLY A 51 -25.29 -12.57 -40.02
CA GLY A 51 -25.64 -11.93 -38.75
C GLY A 51 -26.33 -10.56 -38.90
N TYR A 52 -26.19 -9.89 -40.05
CA TYR A 52 -26.82 -8.60 -40.30
C TYR A 52 -28.35 -8.69 -40.33
N GLU A 53 -28.92 -9.81 -40.80
CA GLU A 53 -30.36 -10.03 -40.76
C GLU A 53 -30.91 -10.06 -39.32
N LYS A 54 -30.13 -10.56 -38.36
CA LYS A 54 -30.52 -10.56 -36.93
C LYS A 54 -30.56 -9.13 -36.37
N ILE A 55 -29.58 -8.30 -36.75
CA ILE A 55 -29.54 -6.87 -36.38
C ILE A 55 -30.72 -6.12 -37.00
N LYS A 56 -31.00 -6.36 -38.28
CA LYS A 56 -32.13 -5.76 -39.00
C LYS A 56 -33.46 -6.14 -38.38
N PHE A 57 -33.67 -7.42 -38.05
CA PHE A 57 -34.83 -7.89 -37.32
C PHE A 57 -35.01 -7.12 -36.01
N CYS A 58 -33.96 -7.00 -35.18
CA CYS A 58 -34.03 -6.27 -33.93
C CYS A 58 -34.38 -4.80 -34.13
N ALA A 59 -33.78 -4.14 -35.13
CA ALA A 59 -34.07 -2.74 -35.45
C ALA A 59 -35.53 -2.52 -35.89
N GLU A 60 -36.06 -3.41 -36.71
CA GLU A 60 -37.46 -3.36 -37.17
C GLU A 60 -38.43 -3.61 -36.03
N GLN A 61 -38.15 -4.59 -35.17
CA GLN A 61 -39.02 -4.92 -34.04
C GLN A 61 -38.99 -3.81 -32.97
N ALA A 62 -37.81 -3.25 -32.67
CA ALA A 62 -37.68 -2.09 -31.80
C ALA A 62 -38.48 -0.89 -32.31
N LYS A 63 -38.47 -0.62 -33.63
CA LYS A 63 -39.32 0.44 -34.23
C LYS A 63 -40.81 0.19 -34.04
N ARG A 64 -41.26 -1.06 -34.25
CA ARG A 64 -42.68 -1.44 -34.06
C ARG A 64 -43.14 -1.20 -32.63
N ASP A 65 -42.24 -1.42 -31.67
CA ASP A 65 -42.51 -1.20 -30.24
C ASP A 65 -42.20 0.24 -29.77
N GLY A 66 -41.93 1.17 -30.71
CA GLY A 66 -41.73 2.59 -30.42
C GLY A 66 -40.36 2.95 -29.82
N LEU A 67 -39.38 2.04 -29.87
CA LEU A 67 -38.02 2.27 -29.39
C LEU A 67 -37.14 2.83 -30.51
N GLN A 68 -36.26 3.78 -30.14
CA GLN A 68 -35.31 4.40 -31.08
C GLN A 68 -33.94 3.72 -31.09
N TYR A 69 -33.66 2.93 -30.06
CA TYR A 69 -32.35 2.32 -29.83
C TYR A 69 -32.48 0.84 -29.50
N PHE A 70 -31.47 0.08 -29.87
CA PHE A 70 -31.33 -1.32 -29.49
C PHE A 70 -29.86 -1.68 -29.26
N TRP A 71 -29.62 -2.82 -28.63
CA TRP A 71 -28.30 -3.28 -28.25
C TRP A 71 -28.10 -4.73 -28.68
N VAL A 72 -26.90 -5.02 -29.21
CA VAL A 72 -26.49 -6.35 -29.65
C VAL A 72 -25.05 -6.56 -29.22
N ASP A 73 -24.80 -7.64 -28.49
CA ASP A 73 -23.52 -7.97 -27.87
C ASP A 73 -22.35 -8.14 -28.87
N THR A 74 -22.64 -8.66 -30.06
CA THR A 74 -21.64 -8.90 -31.11
C THR A 74 -21.00 -7.63 -31.65
N CYS A 75 -21.75 -6.52 -31.71
CA CYS A 75 -21.33 -5.30 -32.40
C CYS A 75 -21.41 -4.00 -31.58
N CYS A 76 -22.05 -4.00 -30.41
CA CYS A 76 -22.04 -2.85 -29.51
C CYS A 76 -20.80 -2.80 -28.59
N ILE A 77 -20.03 -3.89 -28.51
CA ILE A 77 -18.83 -4.04 -27.68
C ILE A 77 -17.60 -4.19 -28.58
N ASP A 78 -16.57 -3.37 -28.35
CA ASP A 78 -15.24 -3.61 -28.90
C ASP A 78 -14.57 -4.76 -28.13
N LYS A 79 -14.80 -5.98 -28.59
CA LYS A 79 -14.22 -7.20 -28.00
C LYS A 79 -12.69 -7.25 -28.09
N SER A 80 -12.05 -6.41 -28.91
CA SER A 80 -10.59 -6.32 -28.96
C SER A 80 -9.97 -5.44 -27.87
N ASN A 81 -10.80 -4.66 -27.18
CA ASN A 81 -10.41 -3.91 -26.00
C ASN A 81 -10.73 -4.71 -24.73
N ASN A 82 -9.71 -5.28 -24.09
CA ASN A 82 -9.87 -6.11 -22.88
C ASN A 82 -10.58 -5.38 -21.73
N ASN A 83 -10.39 -4.07 -21.57
CA ASN A 83 -11.02 -3.31 -20.50
C ASN A 83 -12.53 -3.11 -20.78
N GLU A 84 -12.87 -2.82 -22.04
CA GLU A 84 -14.27 -2.70 -22.46
C GLU A 84 -14.99 -4.05 -22.36
N LEU A 85 -14.37 -5.12 -22.85
CA LEU A 85 -14.90 -6.48 -22.76
C LEU A 85 -15.14 -6.90 -21.30
N SER A 86 -14.17 -6.67 -20.40
CA SER A 86 -14.34 -6.98 -18.98
C SER A 86 -15.45 -6.14 -18.33
N THR A 87 -15.53 -4.84 -18.66
CA THR A 87 -16.59 -3.95 -18.16
C THR A 87 -17.96 -4.40 -18.64
N ALA A 88 -18.07 -4.79 -19.91
CA ALA A 88 -19.32 -5.28 -20.50
C ALA A 88 -19.79 -6.58 -19.84
N ILE A 89 -18.89 -7.56 -19.68
CA ILE A 89 -19.19 -8.82 -18.99
C ILE A 89 -19.73 -8.57 -17.58
N ASN A 90 -19.08 -7.69 -16.81
CA ASN A 90 -19.51 -7.37 -15.45
C ASN A 90 -20.82 -6.57 -15.37
N SER A 91 -21.16 -5.82 -16.42
CA SER A 91 -22.33 -4.92 -16.43
C SER A 91 -23.54 -5.51 -17.15
N MET A 92 -23.35 -6.63 -17.85
CA MET A 92 -24.32 -7.22 -18.77
C MET A 92 -25.67 -7.44 -18.11
N PHE A 93 -25.70 -8.08 -16.94
CA PHE A 93 -26.92 -8.34 -16.19
C PHE A 93 -27.74 -7.06 -15.94
N ARG A 94 -27.07 -5.97 -15.56
CA ARG A 94 -27.70 -4.66 -15.34
C ARG A 94 -28.22 -4.06 -16.66
N TRP A 95 -27.52 -4.26 -17.76
CA TRP A 95 -27.99 -3.82 -19.08
C TRP A 95 -29.23 -4.59 -19.53
N TYR A 96 -29.28 -5.90 -19.30
CA TYR A 96 -30.49 -6.70 -19.53
C TYR A 96 -31.65 -6.28 -18.62
N GLN A 97 -31.37 -6.01 -17.36
CA GLN A 97 -32.38 -5.57 -16.39
C GLN A 97 -33.03 -4.23 -16.77
N ASN A 98 -32.24 -3.30 -17.30
CA ASN A 98 -32.72 -1.96 -17.68
C ASN A 98 -33.28 -1.89 -19.12
N ALA A 99 -33.18 -2.96 -19.90
CA ALA A 99 -33.73 -3.00 -21.25
C ALA A 99 -35.26 -2.98 -21.20
N ALA A 100 -35.88 -2.18 -22.07
CA ALA A 100 -37.34 -2.10 -22.14
C ALA A 100 -37.95 -3.39 -22.70
N ARG A 101 -37.24 -4.04 -23.63
CA ARG A 101 -37.63 -5.30 -24.28
C ARG A 101 -36.38 -6.15 -24.56
N CYS A 102 -36.49 -7.46 -24.40
CA CYS A 102 -35.52 -8.43 -24.89
C CYS A 102 -36.19 -9.27 -25.98
N TYR A 103 -35.65 -9.24 -27.19
CA TYR A 103 -36.13 -10.02 -28.33
C TYR A 103 -35.23 -11.23 -28.50
N VAL A 104 -35.77 -12.42 -28.28
CA VAL A 104 -35.10 -13.70 -28.52
C VAL A 104 -35.37 -14.12 -29.95
N TYR A 105 -34.32 -14.11 -30.77
CA TYR A 105 -34.38 -14.51 -32.17
C TYR A 105 -33.90 -15.96 -32.34
N LEU A 106 -34.85 -16.85 -32.65
CA LEU A 106 -34.61 -18.28 -32.82
C LEU A 106 -34.38 -18.56 -34.32
N SER A 107 -33.12 -18.49 -34.75
CA SER A 107 -32.73 -18.61 -36.16
C SER A 107 -33.06 -19.95 -36.79
N ASP A 108 -33.27 -20.99 -35.98
CA ASP A 108 -33.38 -22.37 -36.43
C ASP A 108 -34.84 -22.85 -36.47
N ILE A 109 -35.81 -21.95 -36.22
CA ILE A 109 -37.25 -22.20 -36.27
C ILE A 109 -37.88 -21.35 -37.38
N SER A 110 -38.44 -21.99 -38.41
CA SER A 110 -39.23 -21.30 -39.46
C SER A 110 -40.73 -21.59 -39.30
N ALA A 111 -41.58 -20.62 -39.60
CA ALA A 111 -43.04 -20.77 -39.60
C ALA A 111 -43.57 -21.46 -40.88
N THR A 112 -42.84 -21.36 -41.99
CA THR A 112 -43.30 -21.80 -43.32
C THR A 112 -43.31 -23.32 -43.53
N GLY A 113 -42.57 -24.07 -42.71
CA GLY A 113 -42.56 -25.54 -42.76
C GLY A 113 -43.77 -26.23 -42.13
N TYR A 114 -44.66 -25.49 -41.46
CA TYR A 114 -45.64 -26.05 -40.52
C TYR A 114 -47.12 -25.79 -40.86
N GLU A 115 -47.43 -25.19 -42.01
CA GLU A 115 -48.81 -24.82 -42.38
C GLU A 115 -49.63 -25.96 -43.04
N ASN A 116 -49.03 -27.13 -43.33
CA ASN A 116 -49.70 -28.20 -44.09
C ASN A 116 -50.14 -29.45 -43.29
N SER A 117 -50.41 -29.33 -41.99
CA SER A 117 -51.15 -30.38 -41.28
C SER A 117 -51.97 -29.83 -40.12
N GLN A 118 -53.18 -30.36 -39.92
CA GLN A 118 -54.07 -30.05 -38.79
C GLN A 118 -53.52 -30.49 -37.41
N GLN A 119 -52.19 -30.66 -37.29
CA GLN A 119 -51.41 -30.97 -36.09
C GLN A 119 -50.42 -29.84 -35.72
N SER A 120 -50.69 -28.60 -36.16
CA SER A 120 -49.77 -27.46 -36.06
C SER A 120 -49.44 -26.94 -34.65
N GLY A 121 -50.12 -27.42 -33.60
CA GLY A 121 -49.80 -27.07 -32.22
C GLY A 121 -48.55 -27.77 -31.67
N LEU A 122 -48.29 -29.02 -32.09
CA LEU A 122 -47.23 -29.87 -31.52
C LEU A 122 -45.84 -29.67 -32.15
N THR A 123 -45.76 -29.04 -33.32
CA THR A 123 -44.55 -29.06 -34.16
C THR A 123 -43.55 -27.94 -33.89
N TRP A 124 -44.01 -26.70 -33.66
CA TRP A 124 -43.10 -25.59 -33.28
C TRP A 124 -42.70 -25.67 -31.81
N GLU A 125 -43.57 -26.18 -30.94
CA GLU A 125 -43.29 -26.33 -29.50
C GLU A 125 -42.15 -27.33 -29.26
N LEU A 126 -42.11 -28.42 -30.03
CA LEU A 126 -41.00 -29.37 -29.98
C LEU A 126 -39.68 -28.69 -30.37
N ALA A 127 -39.68 -27.94 -31.48
CA ALA A 127 -38.50 -27.21 -31.94
C ALA A 127 -38.04 -26.14 -30.94
N PHE A 128 -38.98 -25.48 -30.27
CA PHE A 128 -38.71 -24.53 -29.19
C PHE A 128 -38.05 -25.22 -27.99
N ARG A 129 -38.62 -26.34 -27.53
CA ARG A 129 -38.11 -27.11 -26.38
C ARG A 129 -36.70 -27.65 -26.58
N THR A 130 -36.35 -28.03 -27.81
CA THR A 130 -35.03 -28.57 -28.14
C THR A 130 -34.04 -27.52 -28.65
N HIS A 131 -34.40 -26.23 -28.63
CA HIS A 131 -33.57 -25.19 -29.23
C HIS A 131 -32.29 -24.95 -28.40
N ARG A 132 -31.14 -24.89 -29.07
CA ARG A 132 -29.81 -24.63 -28.47
C ARG A 132 -29.69 -23.30 -27.71
N TRP A 133 -30.67 -22.42 -27.86
CA TRP A 133 -30.73 -21.16 -27.12
C TRP A 133 -30.97 -21.39 -25.64
N PHE A 134 -31.63 -22.48 -25.23
CA PHE A 134 -31.87 -22.77 -23.82
C PHE A 134 -30.65 -23.32 -23.09
N THR A 135 -29.70 -23.91 -23.83
CA THR A 135 -28.54 -24.59 -23.26
C THR A 135 -27.26 -23.73 -23.30
N ARG A 136 -27.30 -22.47 -23.72
CA ARG A 136 -26.09 -21.61 -23.74
C ARG A 136 -25.88 -20.90 -22.41
N GLY A 137 -24.63 -20.51 -22.12
CA GLY A 137 -24.28 -19.88 -20.84
C GLY A 137 -25.10 -18.63 -20.47
N TRP A 138 -25.42 -17.77 -21.43
CA TRP A 138 -26.09 -16.48 -21.17
C TRP A 138 -27.59 -16.56 -20.91
N THR A 139 -28.25 -17.67 -21.25
CA THR A 139 -29.71 -17.84 -21.23
C THR A 139 -30.35 -17.45 -19.91
N LEU A 140 -29.72 -17.83 -18.78
CA LEU A 140 -30.27 -17.52 -17.46
C LEU A 140 -30.38 -16.02 -17.23
N GLN A 141 -29.32 -15.27 -17.52
CA GLN A 141 -29.29 -13.83 -17.31
C GLN A 141 -30.33 -13.15 -18.20
N GLU A 142 -30.48 -13.63 -19.43
CA GLU A 142 -31.42 -13.08 -20.41
C GLU A 142 -32.90 -13.41 -20.12
N LEU A 143 -33.16 -14.49 -19.38
CA LEU A 143 -34.50 -14.84 -18.90
C LEU A 143 -34.86 -14.10 -17.59
N LEU A 144 -33.90 -14.00 -16.67
CA LEU A 144 -34.13 -13.47 -15.33
C LEU A 144 -34.03 -11.95 -15.24
N ALA A 145 -33.07 -11.33 -15.94
CA ALA A 145 -32.81 -9.90 -15.78
C ALA A 145 -33.88 -9.02 -16.44
N PRO A 146 -34.24 -9.21 -17.73
CA PRO A 146 -35.21 -8.34 -18.39
C PRO A 146 -36.62 -8.53 -17.85
N ALA A 147 -37.34 -7.42 -17.67
CA ALA A 147 -38.76 -7.45 -17.31
C ALA A 147 -39.63 -8.09 -18.42
N SER A 148 -39.25 -7.91 -19.68
CA SER A 148 -39.94 -8.45 -20.85
C SER A 148 -38.99 -9.23 -21.75
N VAL A 149 -39.35 -10.48 -22.07
CA VAL A 149 -38.62 -11.34 -23.01
C VAL A 149 -39.63 -11.94 -23.98
N GLU A 150 -39.39 -11.78 -25.28
CA GLU A 150 -40.30 -12.17 -26.35
C GLU A 150 -39.59 -13.04 -27.38
N PHE A 151 -40.23 -14.13 -27.80
CA PHE A 151 -39.63 -15.15 -28.65
C PHE A 151 -40.16 -15.04 -30.08
N PHE A 152 -39.24 -15.04 -31.05
CA PHE A 152 -39.54 -14.91 -32.47
C PHE A 152 -38.87 -16.00 -33.29
N THR A 153 -39.56 -16.46 -34.34
CA THR A 153 -39.01 -17.34 -35.36
C THR A 153 -38.04 -16.61 -36.29
N GLN A 154 -37.30 -17.35 -37.11
CA GLN A 154 -36.45 -16.81 -38.17
C GLN A 154 -37.21 -15.89 -39.13
N ASP A 155 -38.48 -16.19 -39.41
CA ASP A 155 -39.35 -15.37 -40.27
C ASP A 155 -39.94 -14.13 -39.55
N GLY A 156 -39.55 -13.89 -38.29
CA GLY A 156 -40.03 -12.77 -37.47
C GLY A 156 -41.44 -12.94 -36.90
N ARG A 157 -41.99 -14.17 -36.89
CA ARG A 157 -43.28 -14.46 -36.27
C ARG A 157 -43.13 -14.61 -34.75
N ARG A 158 -43.95 -13.89 -33.99
CA ARG A 158 -43.98 -13.97 -32.52
C ARG A 158 -44.57 -15.30 -32.06
N LEU A 159 -43.82 -16.06 -31.27
CA LEU A 159 -44.27 -17.31 -30.64
C LEU A 159 -44.97 -17.06 -29.31
N GLY A 160 -44.48 -16.09 -28.54
CA GLY A 160 -44.99 -15.74 -27.22
C GLY A 160 -44.00 -14.90 -26.42
N ASP A 161 -44.34 -14.62 -25.17
CA ASP A 161 -43.45 -13.98 -24.20
C ASP A 161 -43.16 -14.90 -23.01
N LYS A 162 -42.19 -14.49 -22.19
CA LYS A 162 -41.77 -15.21 -20.97
C LYS A 162 -42.93 -15.52 -20.03
N LYS A 163 -43.99 -14.70 -20.00
CA LYS A 163 -45.15 -14.93 -19.13
C LYS A 163 -46.09 -15.97 -19.72
N CYS A 164 -46.39 -15.89 -21.02
CA CYS A 164 -47.24 -16.86 -21.71
C CYS A 164 -46.57 -18.24 -21.85
N LEU A 165 -45.24 -18.30 -21.90
CA LEU A 165 -44.45 -19.53 -22.07
C LEU A 165 -43.75 -19.97 -20.79
N GLU A 166 -44.15 -19.45 -19.62
CA GLU A 166 -43.43 -19.67 -18.36
C GLU A 166 -43.34 -21.15 -17.95
N GLN A 167 -44.36 -21.96 -18.27
CA GLN A 167 -44.36 -23.39 -17.98
C GLN A 167 -43.38 -24.14 -18.89
N GLN A 168 -43.40 -23.87 -20.20
CA GLN A 168 -42.45 -24.46 -21.13
C GLN A 168 -41.01 -24.07 -20.75
N ILE A 169 -40.77 -22.80 -20.43
CA ILE A 169 -39.44 -22.33 -20.01
C ILE A 169 -39.00 -23.01 -18.71
N HIS A 170 -39.89 -23.13 -17.72
CA HIS A 170 -39.60 -23.84 -16.48
C HIS A 170 -39.21 -25.30 -16.73
N GLU A 171 -39.99 -26.02 -17.55
CA GLU A 171 -39.72 -27.42 -17.89
C GLU A 171 -38.39 -27.62 -18.64
N ILE A 172 -37.99 -26.64 -19.47
CA ILE A 172 -36.73 -26.71 -20.23
C ILE A 172 -35.53 -26.36 -19.35
N THR A 173 -35.65 -25.32 -18.50
CA THR A 173 -34.50 -24.68 -17.83
C THR A 173 -34.38 -25.02 -16.35
N GLY A 174 -35.41 -25.59 -15.74
CA GLY A 174 -35.52 -25.77 -14.29
C GLY A 174 -35.76 -24.46 -13.51
N ILE A 175 -35.77 -23.29 -14.16
CA ILE A 175 -35.98 -22.00 -13.50
C ILE A 175 -37.39 -21.94 -12.93
N ALA A 176 -37.52 -21.67 -11.64
CA ALA A 176 -38.83 -21.59 -10.99
C ALA A 176 -39.72 -20.52 -11.63
N VAL A 177 -41.00 -20.85 -11.85
CA VAL A 177 -41.98 -19.90 -12.42
C VAL A 177 -42.04 -18.56 -11.64
N PRO A 178 -42.00 -18.52 -10.29
CA PRO A 178 -41.92 -17.26 -9.56
C PRO A 178 -40.68 -16.42 -9.90
N ALA A 179 -39.53 -17.06 -10.18
CA ALA A 179 -38.32 -16.36 -10.61
C ALA A 179 -38.49 -15.76 -12.02
N LEU A 180 -39.08 -16.52 -12.95
CA LEU A 180 -39.41 -16.03 -14.31
C LEU A 180 -40.37 -14.81 -14.27
N ARG A 181 -41.26 -14.77 -13.28
CA ARG A 181 -42.18 -13.65 -13.03
C ARG A 181 -41.53 -12.44 -12.33
N GLY A 182 -40.25 -12.51 -11.98
CA GLY A 182 -39.50 -11.40 -11.39
C GLY A 182 -39.50 -11.36 -9.86
N SER A 183 -39.77 -12.48 -9.18
CA SER A 183 -39.57 -12.57 -7.72
C SER A 183 -38.10 -12.32 -7.36
N ASN A 184 -37.84 -11.80 -6.16
CA ASN A 184 -36.47 -11.51 -5.73
C ASN A 184 -35.65 -12.81 -5.70
N LEU A 185 -34.51 -12.82 -6.41
CA LEU A 185 -33.65 -14.00 -6.51
C LEU A 185 -33.10 -14.47 -5.16
N SER A 186 -33.10 -13.62 -4.14
CA SER A 186 -32.72 -13.99 -2.77
C SER A 186 -33.71 -14.94 -2.08
N GLN A 187 -34.90 -15.16 -2.65
CA GLN A 187 -35.92 -16.05 -2.11
C GLN A 187 -35.72 -17.51 -2.52
N PHE A 188 -34.87 -17.76 -3.52
CA PHE A 188 -34.51 -19.10 -3.98
C PHE A 188 -33.17 -19.47 -3.36
N ASP A 189 -33.08 -20.68 -2.82
CA ASP A 189 -31.84 -21.13 -2.22
C ASP A 189 -30.73 -21.30 -3.28
N VAL A 190 -29.51 -21.57 -2.81
CA VAL A 190 -28.37 -21.70 -3.72
C VAL A 190 -28.48 -22.97 -4.57
N GLU A 191 -28.96 -24.08 -4.00
CA GLU A 191 -29.10 -25.35 -4.73
C GLU A 191 -30.10 -25.25 -5.88
N GLU A 192 -31.26 -24.64 -5.62
CA GLU A 192 -32.28 -24.36 -6.61
C GLU A 192 -31.72 -23.51 -7.74
N ARG A 193 -30.96 -22.45 -7.41
CA ARG A 193 -30.32 -21.61 -8.42
C ARG A 193 -29.24 -22.34 -9.23
N PHE A 194 -28.54 -23.30 -8.62
CA PHE A 194 -27.58 -24.16 -9.33
C PHE A 194 -28.26 -25.17 -10.25
N LYS A 195 -29.45 -25.69 -9.89
CA LYS A 195 -30.25 -26.53 -10.81
C LYS A 195 -30.59 -25.81 -12.10
N TRP A 196 -30.76 -24.48 -12.05
CA TRP A 196 -30.99 -23.67 -13.25
C TRP A 196 -29.77 -23.65 -14.19
N VAL A 197 -28.60 -24.05 -13.72
CA VAL A 197 -27.31 -24.06 -14.46
C VAL A 197 -26.98 -25.44 -15.01
N GLU A 198 -27.46 -26.53 -14.41
CA GLU A 198 -27.02 -27.91 -14.69
C GLU A 198 -27.03 -28.31 -16.18
N THR A 199 -28.01 -27.83 -16.94
CA THR A 199 -28.18 -28.18 -18.37
C THR A 199 -27.51 -27.19 -19.32
N ARG A 200 -26.80 -26.18 -18.81
CA ARG A 200 -26.14 -25.14 -19.60
C ARG A 200 -24.71 -25.52 -19.98
N GLN A 201 -24.34 -25.13 -21.19
CA GLN A 201 -23.00 -25.24 -21.75
C GLN A 201 -22.30 -23.89 -21.59
N THR A 202 -21.35 -23.85 -20.66
CA THR A 202 -20.45 -22.72 -20.40
C THR A 202 -19.01 -23.11 -20.76
N THR A 203 -18.17 -22.12 -21.02
CA THR A 203 -16.73 -22.35 -21.26
C THR A 203 -15.95 -22.60 -19.97
N HIS A 204 -16.49 -22.19 -18.82
CA HIS A 204 -15.92 -22.35 -17.48
C HIS A 204 -17.00 -22.80 -16.49
N GLU A 205 -16.62 -23.59 -15.49
CA GLU A 205 -17.52 -23.96 -14.38
C GLU A 205 -17.94 -22.71 -13.59
N GLU A 206 -19.22 -22.63 -13.22
CA GLU A 206 -19.75 -21.52 -12.39
C GLU A 206 -19.45 -21.76 -10.90
N ASP A 207 -18.85 -20.78 -10.21
CA ASP A 207 -18.43 -20.88 -8.81
C ASP A 207 -19.61 -20.81 -7.81
N TRP A 208 -19.55 -21.61 -6.73
CA TRP A 208 -20.41 -21.44 -5.55
C TRP A 208 -20.14 -20.09 -4.86
N ALA A 209 -21.21 -19.42 -4.41
CA ALA A 209 -21.10 -18.15 -3.70
C ALA A 209 -20.48 -18.37 -2.31
N TYR A 210 -19.27 -17.86 -2.09
CA TYR A 210 -18.69 -17.77 -0.76
C TYR A 210 -19.08 -16.44 -0.10
N CYS A 211 -19.50 -16.47 1.16
CA CYS A 211 -19.48 -15.29 2.02
C CYS A 211 -18.17 -15.27 2.80
N LEU A 212 -17.10 -14.78 2.17
CA LEU A 212 -15.80 -14.54 2.82
C LEU A 212 -15.70 -13.08 3.21
N LEU A 213 -15.20 -12.79 4.40
CA LEU A 213 -14.90 -11.45 4.89
C LEU A 213 -13.47 -11.40 5.45
N GLY A 214 -12.65 -10.49 4.97
CA GLY A 214 -11.29 -10.27 5.48
C GLY A 214 -11.18 -8.96 6.26
N ILE A 215 -10.87 -9.02 7.55
CA ILE A 215 -10.62 -7.86 8.41
C ILE A 215 -9.11 -7.68 8.56
N PHE A 216 -8.57 -6.52 8.18
CA PHE A 216 -7.13 -6.29 8.23
C PHE A 216 -6.71 -4.90 8.73
N ARG A 217 -5.51 -4.85 9.36
CA ARG A 217 -4.68 -3.68 9.76
C ARG A 217 -3.54 -4.13 10.70
N LEU A 218 -2.64 -3.21 11.09
CA LEU A 218 -1.60 -3.36 12.15
C LEU A 218 -2.01 -4.22 13.36
N GLY A 219 -1.02 -4.85 13.99
CA GLY A 219 -1.19 -5.50 15.30
C GLY A 219 -1.71 -4.51 16.35
N GLY A 220 -2.56 -4.97 17.27
CA GLY A 220 -3.03 -4.15 18.40
C GLY A 220 -4.20 -3.19 18.13
N VAL A 221 -4.75 -3.11 16.92
CA VAL A 221 -5.92 -2.24 16.61
C VAL A 221 -7.28 -2.78 17.08
N GLY A 222 -7.35 -4.03 17.55
CA GLY A 222 -8.60 -4.63 18.02
C GLY A 222 -9.37 -5.50 17.00
N LYS A 223 -8.71 -6.04 15.97
CA LYS A 223 -9.35 -6.92 14.96
C LYS A 223 -10.05 -8.12 15.59
N THR A 224 -9.37 -8.81 16.50
CA THR A 224 -9.89 -9.97 17.22
C THR A 224 -11.08 -9.58 18.10
N GLN A 225 -11.02 -8.42 18.78
CA GLN A 225 -12.12 -7.90 19.59
C GLN A 225 -13.35 -7.56 18.73
N LEU A 226 -13.17 -6.99 17.53
CA LEU A 226 -14.28 -6.74 16.60
C LEU A 226 -14.90 -8.04 16.10
N ALA A 227 -14.08 -9.04 15.75
CA ALA A 227 -14.55 -10.35 15.33
C ALA A 227 -15.33 -11.05 16.47
N LEU A 228 -14.85 -10.94 17.72
CA LEU A 228 -15.56 -11.45 18.89
C LEU A 228 -16.90 -10.74 19.12
N GLU A 229 -16.93 -9.41 19.06
CA GLU A 229 -18.19 -8.65 19.20
C GLU A 229 -19.21 -9.04 18.13
N LEU A 230 -18.76 -9.22 16.88
CA LEU A 230 -19.61 -9.71 15.80
C LEU A 230 -20.14 -11.12 16.09
N VAL A 231 -19.27 -12.02 16.55
CA VAL A 231 -19.67 -13.37 16.98
C VAL A 231 -20.73 -13.32 18.09
N TYR A 232 -20.55 -12.46 19.09
CA TYR A 232 -21.53 -12.31 20.19
C TYR A 232 -22.89 -11.84 19.68
N ARG A 233 -22.92 -10.86 18.79
CA ARG A 233 -24.17 -10.37 18.17
C ARG A 233 -24.85 -11.43 17.33
N ILE A 234 -24.08 -12.15 16.51
CA ILE A 234 -24.60 -13.25 15.68
C ILE A 234 -25.19 -14.35 16.57
N ARG A 235 -24.54 -14.72 17.68
CA ARG A 235 -25.10 -15.71 18.62
C ARG A 235 -26.36 -15.22 19.33
N ALA A 236 -26.47 -13.92 19.59
CA ALA A 236 -27.66 -13.33 20.20
C ALA A 236 -28.88 -13.36 19.26
N GLU A 237 -28.66 -13.08 17.97
CA GLU A 237 -29.71 -13.05 16.94
C GLU A 237 -30.02 -14.45 16.37
N HIS A 238 -29.01 -15.28 16.16
CA HIS A 238 -29.09 -16.62 15.55
C HIS A 238 -28.65 -17.71 16.53
N LYS A 239 -29.57 -18.12 17.42
CA LYS A 239 -29.29 -19.11 18.49
C LYS A 239 -28.82 -20.48 18.01
N ASN A 240 -29.18 -20.85 16.78
CA ASN A 240 -28.81 -22.14 16.17
C ASN A 240 -27.58 -22.04 15.25
N CYS A 241 -26.92 -20.88 15.19
CA CYS A 241 -25.71 -20.70 14.40
C CYS A 241 -24.51 -21.31 15.12
N LEU A 242 -23.86 -22.29 14.48
CA LEU A 242 -22.63 -22.90 14.97
C LEU A 242 -21.46 -21.94 14.76
N VAL A 243 -20.77 -21.55 15.82
CA VAL A 243 -19.57 -20.71 15.73
C VAL A 243 -18.32 -21.55 15.97
N ILE A 244 -17.41 -21.53 15.00
CA ILE A 244 -16.13 -22.23 15.06
C ILE A 244 -15.02 -21.19 15.00
N TRP A 245 -14.12 -21.22 15.99
CA TRP A 245 -13.01 -20.30 16.09
C TRP A 245 -11.69 -21.05 15.95
N ILE A 246 -10.92 -20.73 14.90
CA ILE A 246 -9.65 -21.38 14.56
C ILE A 246 -8.52 -20.36 14.67
N PRO A 247 -7.61 -20.49 15.64
CA PRO A 247 -6.39 -19.68 15.71
C PRO A 247 -5.42 -20.10 14.60
N ALA A 248 -5.19 -19.21 13.64
CA ALA A 248 -4.35 -19.41 12.46
C ALA A 248 -2.93 -18.84 12.64
N THR A 249 -2.43 -18.86 13.88
CA THR A 249 -1.11 -18.30 14.26
C THR A 249 0.08 -19.14 13.81
N SER A 250 -0.09 -20.46 13.72
CA SER A 250 0.90 -21.41 13.20
C SER A 250 0.20 -22.63 12.60
N LYS A 251 0.94 -23.45 11.84
CA LYS A 251 0.40 -24.70 11.26
C LYS A 251 -0.06 -25.68 12.34
N GLU A 252 0.71 -25.81 13.41
CA GLU A 252 0.45 -26.71 14.53
C GLU A 252 -0.81 -26.27 15.29
N SER A 253 -0.94 -24.97 15.57
CA SER A 253 -2.14 -24.40 16.21
C SER A 253 -3.39 -24.66 15.37
N LEU A 254 -3.28 -24.45 14.06
CA LEU A 254 -4.39 -24.67 13.13
C LEU A 254 -4.78 -26.15 13.07
N GLU A 255 -3.82 -27.07 12.97
CA GLU A 255 -4.08 -28.51 12.96
C GLU A 255 -4.76 -28.99 14.25
N GLN A 256 -4.27 -28.53 15.41
CA GLN A 256 -4.90 -28.81 16.70
C GLN A 256 -6.32 -28.26 16.78
N ALA A 257 -6.56 -27.05 16.27
CA ALA A 257 -7.90 -26.46 16.24
C ALA A 257 -8.88 -27.24 15.35
N TYR A 258 -8.43 -27.72 14.19
CA TYR A 258 -9.24 -28.59 13.32
C TYR A 258 -9.55 -29.94 13.98
N LEU A 259 -8.56 -30.56 14.66
CA LEU A 259 -8.76 -31.79 15.44
C LEU A 259 -9.81 -31.61 16.54
N ASN A 260 -9.68 -30.53 17.32
CA ASN A 260 -10.63 -30.19 18.38
C ASN A 260 -12.03 -29.93 17.82
N THR A 261 -12.13 -29.21 16.70
CA THR A 261 -13.39 -28.93 16.02
C THR A 261 -14.06 -30.23 15.55
N ALA A 262 -13.32 -31.12 14.90
CA ALA A 262 -13.86 -32.40 14.45
C ALA A 262 -14.34 -33.28 15.60
N GLY A 263 -13.62 -33.26 16.74
CA GLY A 263 -14.02 -33.93 17.97
C GLY A 263 -15.31 -33.36 18.58
N GLN A 264 -15.44 -32.04 18.66
CA GLN A 264 -16.65 -31.38 19.18
C GLN A 264 -17.88 -31.59 18.29
N LEU A 265 -17.68 -31.65 16.97
CA LEU A 265 -18.74 -31.94 16.00
C LEU A 265 -19.04 -33.44 15.83
N ASN A 266 -18.34 -34.31 16.56
CA ASN A 266 -18.47 -35.77 16.48
C ASN A 266 -18.35 -36.32 15.04
N ILE A 267 -17.41 -35.78 14.25
CA ILE A 267 -17.22 -36.20 12.86
C ILE A 267 -16.54 -37.58 12.81
N SER A 268 -17.18 -38.54 12.15
CA SER A 268 -16.68 -39.90 11.97
C SER A 268 -15.32 -39.93 11.24
N GLY A 269 -14.37 -40.71 11.73
CA GLY A 269 -13.05 -40.88 11.10
C GLY A 269 -11.97 -39.88 11.53
N CYS A 270 -12.28 -38.91 12.40
CA CYS A 270 -11.30 -37.91 12.88
C CYS A 270 -10.20 -38.46 13.82
N LYS A 271 -10.32 -39.71 14.28
CA LYS A 271 -9.36 -40.40 15.17
C LYS A 271 -8.38 -41.32 14.44
N ASP A 272 -8.46 -41.41 13.10
CA ASP A 272 -7.52 -42.18 12.30
C ASP A 272 -6.26 -41.34 12.06
N ASP A 273 -5.09 -41.90 12.38
CA ASP A 273 -3.78 -41.25 12.24
C ASP A 273 -3.47 -40.80 10.79
N LYS A 274 -4.19 -41.35 9.79
CA LYS A 274 -4.04 -40.99 8.37
C LYS A 274 -5.15 -40.08 7.83
N ALA A 275 -6.12 -39.69 8.64
CA ALA A 275 -7.24 -38.88 8.17
C ALA A 275 -6.84 -37.41 7.95
N ASP A 276 -7.20 -36.86 6.78
CA ASP A 276 -7.13 -35.41 6.55
C ASP A 276 -8.32 -34.72 7.22
N VAL A 277 -8.14 -34.39 8.50
CA VAL A 277 -9.20 -33.80 9.34
C VAL A 277 -9.73 -32.47 8.79
N LYS A 278 -8.88 -31.70 8.09
CA LYS A 278 -9.29 -30.44 7.44
C LYS A 278 -10.36 -30.70 6.38
N ARG A 279 -10.19 -31.75 5.57
CA ARG A 279 -11.19 -32.18 4.58
C ARG A 279 -12.45 -32.71 5.23
N LEU A 280 -12.35 -33.48 6.31
CA LEU A 280 -13.53 -33.97 7.03
C LEU A 280 -14.40 -32.82 7.58
N VAL A 281 -13.77 -31.82 8.20
CA VAL A 281 -14.47 -30.62 8.67
C VAL A 281 -15.06 -29.82 7.52
N ARG A 282 -14.32 -29.67 6.40
CA ARG A 282 -14.81 -29.04 5.18
C ARG A 282 -16.08 -29.74 4.68
N ASP A 283 -16.03 -31.05 4.52
CA ASP A 283 -17.12 -31.84 3.92
C ASP A 283 -18.36 -31.80 4.82
N TYR A 284 -18.19 -31.87 6.14
CA TYR A 284 -19.27 -31.70 7.11
C TYR A 284 -19.92 -30.32 6.99
N LEU A 285 -19.14 -29.24 7.07
CA LEU A 285 -19.66 -27.86 7.01
C LEU A 285 -20.22 -27.49 5.63
N SER A 286 -19.80 -28.19 4.57
CA SER A 286 -20.34 -27.99 3.23
C SER A 286 -21.66 -28.74 3.00
N SER A 287 -22.05 -29.63 3.91
CA SER A 287 -23.32 -30.35 3.84
C SER A 287 -24.48 -29.52 4.41
N ASP A 288 -25.69 -29.71 3.89
CA ASP A 288 -26.89 -29.04 4.42
C ASP A 288 -27.20 -29.42 5.88
N GLY A 289 -26.73 -30.60 6.30
CA GLY A 289 -26.89 -31.09 7.67
C GLY A 289 -26.15 -30.24 8.72
N ALA A 290 -25.18 -29.42 8.32
CA ALA A 290 -24.47 -28.53 9.23
C ALA A 290 -25.29 -27.29 9.65
N GLY A 291 -26.34 -26.95 8.90
CA GLY A 291 -27.16 -25.76 9.18
C GLY A 291 -26.38 -24.45 9.05
N GLN A 292 -26.79 -23.43 9.82
CA GLN A 292 -26.12 -22.13 9.84
C GLN A 292 -24.82 -22.20 10.64
N TRP A 293 -23.73 -21.71 10.05
CA TRP A 293 -22.44 -21.68 10.73
C TRP A 293 -21.60 -20.45 10.37
N LEU A 294 -20.73 -20.09 11.32
CA LEU A 294 -19.74 -19.04 11.18
C LEU A 294 -18.36 -19.60 11.54
N LEU A 295 -17.44 -19.56 10.59
CA LEU A 295 -16.06 -19.98 10.78
C LEU A 295 -15.15 -18.76 10.86
N VAL A 296 -14.44 -18.59 11.96
CA VAL A 296 -13.49 -17.48 12.17
C VAL A 296 -12.07 -18.02 12.18
N PHE A 297 -11.24 -17.56 11.25
CA PHE A 297 -9.79 -17.75 11.26
C PHE A 297 -9.12 -16.51 11.82
N ASP A 298 -8.61 -16.60 13.05
CA ASP A 298 -7.99 -15.48 13.74
C ASP A 298 -6.46 -15.47 13.56
N ASN A 299 -5.88 -14.32 13.23
CA ASN A 299 -4.45 -14.12 12.96
C ASN A 299 -3.91 -14.91 11.75
N ALA A 300 -4.66 -14.93 10.65
CA ALA A 300 -4.27 -15.51 9.37
C ALA A 300 -3.19 -14.66 8.65
N ASP A 301 -2.03 -14.48 9.27
CA ASP A 301 -0.99 -13.56 8.82
C ASP A 301 -0.06 -14.18 7.75
N ASP A 302 0.21 -15.49 7.81
CA ASP A 302 1.11 -16.18 6.87
C ASP A 302 0.37 -16.64 5.60
N VAL A 303 0.49 -15.88 4.50
CA VAL A 303 -0.07 -16.24 3.18
C VAL A 303 0.45 -17.57 2.64
N GLY A 304 1.67 -17.96 3.01
CA GLY A 304 2.32 -19.20 2.60
C GLY A 304 1.53 -20.40 3.10
N MET A 305 1.06 -20.39 4.34
CA MET A 305 0.20 -21.44 4.89
C MET A 305 -1.06 -21.70 4.04
N TRP A 306 -1.63 -20.65 3.44
CA TRP A 306 -2.87 -20.74 2.67
C TRP A 306 -2.66 -21.13 1.20
N VAL A 307 -1.56 -20.69 0.58
CA VAL A 307 -1.40 -20.68 -0.88
C VAL A 307 -0.11 -21.34 -1.40
N SER A 308 0.69 -21.97 -0.54
CA SER A 308 1.89 -22.72 -0.97
C SER A 308 1.59 -23.75 -2.05
N LYS A 309 2.57 -24.07 -2.91
CA LYS A 309 2.43 -25.17 -3.87
C LYS A 309 2.09 -26.48 -3.11
N PRO A 310 1.12 -27.27 -3.61
CA PRO A 310 0.72 -28.49 -2.91
C PRO A 310 1.90 -29.45 -2.81
N THR A 311 2.15 -29.94 -1.60
CA THR A 311 3.05 -31.08 -1.36
C THR A 311 2.27 -32.39 -1.51
N PRO A 312 2.92 -33.52 -1.83
CA PRO A 312 2.24 -34.82 -1.98
C PRO A 312 1.43 -35.25 -0.75
N GLU A 313 1.77 -34.73 0.45
CA GLU A 313 1.17 -35.08 1.74
C GLU A 313 0.16 -34.05 2.27
N SER A 314 0.05 -32.86 1.67
CA SER A 314 -0.90 -31.81 2.09
C SER A 314 -1.29 -30.90 0.94
N GLY A 315 -2.59 -30.82 0.64
CA GLY A 315 -3.16 -29.83 -0.28
C GLY A 315 -3.08 -28.40 0.26
N ARG A 316 -3.48 -27.42 -0.55
CA ARG A 316 -3.53 -26.02 -0.10
C ARG A 316 -4.66 -25.86 0.91
N LEU A 317 -4.42 -25.07 1.96
CA LEU A 317 -5.42 -24.86 3.01
C LEU A 317 -6.65 -24.11 2.51
N ILE A 318 -6.46 -23.21 1.53
CA ILE A 318 -7.56 -22.51 0.86
C ILE A 318 -8.50 -23.47 0.12
N ASP A 319 -8.00 -24.61 -0.37
CA ASP A 319 -8.81 -25.65 -1.04
C ASP A 319 -9.60 -26.50 -0.02
N CYS A 320 -9.28 -26.34 1.27
CA CYS A 320 -9.95 -26.99 2.39
C CYS A 320 -11.03 -26.10 3.03
N LEU A 321 -11.32 -24.92 2.47
CA LEU A 321 -12.38 -24.05 2.97
C LEU A 321 -13.77 -24.62 2.61
N PRO A 322 -14.71 -24.69 3.57
CA PRO A 322 -16.05 -25.19 3.32
C PRO A 322 -16.86 -24.28 2.40
N ARG A 323 -17.77 -24.88 1.64
CA ARG A 323 -18.68 -24.22 0.70
C ARG A 323 -20.11 -24.46 1.16
N SER A 324 -20.82 -23.42 1.55
CA SER A 324 -22.22 -23.54 1.99
C SER A 324 -22.99 -22.24 1.73
N SER A 325 -24.28 -22.37 1.49
CA SER A 325 -25.25 -21.28 1.37
C SER A 325 -25.67 -20.71 2.72
N TYR A 326 -25.46 -21.46 3.80
CA TYR A 326 -25.79 -21.10 5.19
C TYR A 326 -24.54 -20.77 6.03
N GLY A 327 -23.37 -20.82 5.40
CA GLY A 327 -22.07 -20.61 6.03
C GLY A 327 -21.45 -19.26 5.72
N SER A 328 -20.67 -18.72 6.66
CA SER A 328 -19.83 -17.55 6.43
C SER A 328 -18.45 -17.74 7.03
N ILE A 329 -17.42 -17.19 6.40
CA ILE A 329 -16.04 -17.29 6.86
C ILE A 329 -15.46 -15.89 7.08
N ILE A 330 -14.87 -15.67 8.25
CA ILE A 330 -14.19 -14.43 8.62
C ILE A 330 -12.70 -14.73 8.80
N PHE A 331 -11.86 -13.89 8.20
CA PHE A 331 -10.41 -13.89 8.42
C PHE A 331 -10.01 -12.61 9.14
N THR A 332 -9.25 -12.70 10.22
CA THR A 332 -8.50 -11.56 10.75
C THR A 332 -7.03 -11.71 10.36
N THR A 333 -6.43 -10.65 9.83
CA THR A 333 -5.02 -10.67 9.39
C THR A 333 -4.38 -9.29 9.52
N ARG A 334 -3.06 -9.23 9.60
CA ARG A 334 -2.29 -7.99 9.60
C ARG A 334 -1.92 -7.54 8.19
N ASP A 335 -1.98 -8.44 7.22
CA ASP A 335 -1.55 -8.19 5.85
C ASP A 335 -2.74 -8.02 4.89
N LYS A 336 -2.83 -6.83 4.28
CA LYS A 336 -3.79 -6.52 3.22
C LYS A 336 -3.71 -7.49 2.04
N LYS A 337 -2.50 -7.90 1.62
CA LYS A 337 -2.35 -8.82 0.47
C LYS A 337 -3.00 -10.16 0.80
N THR A 338 -2.78 -10.67 2.01
CA THR A 338 -3.43 -11.88 2.52
C THR A 338 -4.94 -11.73 2.62
N ALA A 339 -5.45 -10.61 3.16
CA ALA A 339 -6.89 -10.35 3.23
C ALA A 339 -7.57 -10.37 1.86
N VAL A 340 -6.99 -9.66 0.88
CA VAL A 340 -7.49 -9.62 -0.51
C VAL A 340 -7.39 -11.00 -1.17
N ARG A 341 -6.35 -11.77 -0.87
CA ARG A 341 -6.18 -13.10 -1.44
C ARG A 341 -7.17 -14.13 -0.89
N LEU A 342 -7.53 -14.00 0.39
CA LEU A 342 -8.48 -14.89 1.05
C LEU A 342 -9.93 -14.49 0.82
N ALA A 343 -10.27 -13.20 0.90
CA ALA A 343 -11.66 -12.71 0.84
C ALA A 343 -12.01 -11.93 -0.44
N GLY A 344 -11.06 -11.77 -1.37
CA GLY A 344 -11.30 -11.08 -2.64
C GLY A 344 -11.63 -9.59 -2.43
N ARG A 345 -12.81 -9.18 -2.90
CA ARG A 345 -13.31 -7.79 -2.75
C ARG A 345 -13.94 -7.51 -1.38
N ASN A 346 -14.25 -8.54 -0.60
CA ASN A 346 -14.94 -8.40 0.68
C ASN A 346 -13.92 -8.21 1.81
N VAL A 347 -13.19 -7.10 1.76
CA VAL A 347 -12.19 -6.75 2.76
C VAL A 347 -12.58 -5.48 3.49
N VAL A 348 -12.39 -5.48 4.81
CA VAL A 348 -12.63 -4.34 5.70
C VAL A 348 -11.29 -3.93 6.31
N GLU A 349 -10.84 -2.75 5.91
CA GLU A 349 -9.70 -2.08 6.55
C GLU A 349 -10.21 -1.39 7.82
N MET A 350 -9.77 -1.83 9.00
CA MET A 350 -10.17 -1.16 10.24
C MET A 350 -9.56 0.24 10.28
N SER A 351 -10.21 1.23 10.88
CA SER A 351 -9.59 2.54 11.19
C SER A 351 -8.84 2.49 12.53
N GLU A 352 -7.94 3.45 12.76
CA GLU A 352 -7.52 3.77 14.13
C GLU A 352 -8.72 4.21 14.97
N MET A 353 -8.63 4.03 16.29
CA MET A 353 -9.67 4.47 17.20
C MET A 353 -9.72 6.01 17.21
N ASP A 354 -10.92 6.59 17.20
CA ASP A 354 -11.03 8.04 17.29
C ASP A 354 -10.64 8.55 18.69
N GLU A 355 -10.45 9.86 18.83
CA GLU A 355 -10.03 10.47 20.10
C GLU A 355 -11.04 10.19 21.23
N ALA A 356 -12.34 10.21 20.91
CA ALA A 356 -13.41 10.00 21.88
C ALA A 356 -13.39 8.56 22.43
N GLY A 357 -13.35 7.56 21.56
CA GLY A 357 -13.25 6.15 21.93
C GLY A 357 -11.93 5.83 22.63
N SER A 358 -10.83 6.44 22.20
CA SER A 358 -9.52 6.26 22.83
C SER A 358 -9.50 6.80 24.26
N LYS A 359 -10.16 7.93 24.50
CA LYS A 359 -10.33 8.49 25.85
C LYS A 359 -11.21 7.62 26.73
N GLN A 360 -12.32 7.10 26.20
CA GLN A 360 -13.19 6.17 26.93
C GLN A 360 -12.44 4.87 27.29
N LEU A 361 -11.60 4.37 26.38
CA LEU A 361 -10.78 3.20 26.65
C LEU A 361 -9.76 3.49 27.76
N LEU A 362 -9.05 4.62 27.69
CA LEU A 362 -8.11 5.03 28.73
C LEU A 362 -8.81 5.18 30.10
N GLU A 363 -9.98 5.82 30.12
CA GLU A 363 -10.82 5.99 31.33
C GLU A 363 -11.25 4.66 31.94
N LYS A 364 -11.59 3.68 31.11
CA LYS A 364 -11.98 2.35 31.57
C LYS A 364 -10.85 1.61 32.29
N TYR A 365 -9.60 1.82 31.87
CA TYR A 365 -8.45 1.08 32.40
C TYR A 365 -7.68 1.83 33.49
N LEU A 366 -7.84 3.16 33.63
CA LEU A 366 -7.23 3.91 34.73
C LEU A 366 -7.99 3.69 36.05
N VAL A 367 -7.25 3.37 37.12
CA VAL A 367 -7.81 3.28 38.47
C VAL A 367 -8.13 4.67 39.03
N ASN A 368 -7.24 5.64 38.79
CA ASN A 368 -7.43 7.02 39.21
C ASN A 368 -7.98 7.89 38.07
N GLN A 369 -9.30 8.09 38.05
CA GLN A 369 -9.98 8.88 37.03
C GLN A 369 -9.69 10.38 37.11
N ASP A 370 -9.21 10.89 38.26
CA ASP A 370 -8.90 12.32 38.41
C ASP A 370 -7.71 12.75 37.53
N LEU A 371 -6.88 11.81 37.10
CA LEU A 371 -5.79 12.04 36.13
C LEU A 371 -6.30 12.58 34.78
N LEU A 372 -7.56 12.29 34.41
CA LEU A 372 -8.17 12.74 33.16
C LEU A 372 -8.73 14.17 33.22
N ARG A 373 -8.65 14.84 34.37
CA ARG A 373 -9.05 16.25 34.51
C ARG A 373 -8.14 17.18 33.69
N SER A 374 -6.87 16.82 33.53
CA SER A 374 -5.96 17.48 32.58
C SER A 374 -6.28 17.03 31.16
N LYS A 375 -7.20 17.73 30.50
CA LYS A 375 -7.57 17.42 29.10
C LYS A 375 -6.37 17.48 28.15
N GLY A 376 -5.40 18.36 28.42
CA GLY A 376 -4.20 18.52 27.60
C GLY A 376 -3.32 17.27 27.59
N ASP A 377 -3.02 16.73 28.77
CA ASP A 377 -2.11 15.57 28.91
C ASP A 377 -2.73 14.29 28.36
N ALA A 378 -4.04 14.10 28.56
CA ALA A 378 -4.75 12.94 28.02
C ALA A 378 -4.74 12.94 26.48
N THR A 379 -5.08 14.06 25.83
CA THR A 379 -5.05 14.15 24.36
C THR A 379 -3.62 14.01 23.83
N ALA A 380 -2.62 14.61 24.50
CA ALA A 380 -1.22 14.48 24.12
C ALA A 380 -0.74 13.02 24.21
N LEU A 381 -1.07 12.30 25.29
CA LEU A 381 -0.72 10.89 25.48
C LEU A 381 -1.33 10.01 24.39
N LEU A 382 -2.64 10.16 24.13
CA LEU A 382 -3.33 9.37 23.11
C LEU A 382 -2.74 9.59 21.71
N ALA A 383 -2.40 10.84 21.38
CA ALA A 383 -1.71 11.17 20.13
C ALA A 383 -0.32 10.53 20.05
N ARG A 384 0.44 10.50 21.15
CA ARG A 384 1.77 9.85 21.22
C ARG A 384 1.69 8.33 21.06
N LEU A 385 0.63 7.71 21.58
CA LEU A 385 0.32 6.29 21.44
C LEU A 385 -0.41 5.95 20.14
N THR A 386 -0.49 6.90 19.21
CA THR A 386 -1.11 6.77 17.88
C THR A 386 -2.53 6.21 17.93
N TYR A 387 -3.27 6.51 19.01
CA TYR A 387 -4.62 6.01 19.25
C TYR A 387 -4.77 4.48 19.14
N LEU A 388 -3.67 3.74 19.38
CA LEU A 388 -3.66 2.28 19.28
C LEU A 388 -4.22 1.67 20.57
N PRO A 389 -5.33 0.91 20.54
CA PRO A 389 -5.97 0.35 21.74
C PRO A 389 -5.01 -0.43 22.64
N LEU A 390 -4.15 -1.29 22.05
CA LEU A 390 -3.17 -2.06 22.82
C LEU A 390 -2.17 -1.16 23.56
N ALA A 391 -1.68 -0.10 22.91
CA ALA A 391 -0.72 0.83 23.51
C ALA A 391 -1.38 1.67 24.62
N ILE A 392 -2.64 2.06 24.43
CA ILE A 392 -3.43 2.80 25.44
C ILE A 392 -3.62 1.94 26.70
N VAL A 393 -4.01 0.68 26.53
CA VAL A 393 -4.21 -0.24 27.67
C VAL A 393 -2.89 -0.47 28.41
N GLN A 394 -1.79 -0.69 27.69
CA GLN A 394 -0.47 -0.86 28.33
C GLN A 394 -0.03 0.37 29.11
N ALA A 395 -0.17 1.57 28.53
CA ALA A 395 0.14 2.81 29.23
C ALA A 395 -0.70 2.96 30.50
N ALA A 396 -2.01 2.70 30.42
CA ALA A 396 -2.91 2.77 31.58
C ALA A 396 -2.50 1.79 32.70
N VAL A 397 -2.13 0.55 32.34
CA VAL A 397 -1.67 -0.45 33.31
C VAL A 397 -0.34 -0.02 33.95
N TYR A 398 0.62 0.47 33.17
CA TYR A 398 1.88 0.98 33.71
C TYR A 398 1.66 2.16 34.67
N ILE A 399 0.81 3.11 34.28
CA ILE A 399 0.44 4.27 35.10
C ILE A 399 -0.16 3.81 36.43
N ASN A 400 -1.08 2.84 36.40
CA ASN A 400 -1.69 2.29 37.61
C ASN A 400 -0.68 1.57 38.50
N ALA A 401 0.18 0.73 37.91
CA ALA A 401 1.15 -0.09 38.64
C ALA A 401 2.19 0.76 39.36
N ASN A 402 2.62 1.87 38.73
CA ASN A 402 3.66 2.76 39.25
C ASN A 402 3.10 3.98 39.98
N GLY A 403 1.79 4.23 39.91
CA GLY A 403 1.13 5.35 40.60
C GLY A 403 1.54 6.74 40.09
N ILE A 404 1.95 6.85 38.81
CA ILE A 404 2.44 8.09 38.19
C ILE A 404 1.33 8.89 37.51
N GLY A 405 1.58 10.15 37.14
CA GLY A 405 0.65 10.97 36.36
C GLY A 405 0.75 10.74 34.84
N LEU A 406 -0.22 11.26 34.08
CA LEU A 406 -0.17 11.22 32.60
C LEU A 406 1.00 12.04 32.05
N GLY A 407 1.30 13.17 32.68
CA GLY A 407 2.44 14.02 32.34
C GLY A 407 3.78 13.32 32.57
N ASP A 408 3.92 12.57 33.66
CA ASP A 408 5.13 11.81 33.96
C ASP A 408 5.36 10.71 32.92
N TYR A 409 4.30 9.98 32.55
CA TYR A 409 4.39 8.97 31.49
C TYR A 409 4.71 9.60 30.12
N LEU A 410 4.18 10.79 29.83
CA LEU A 410 4.55 11.55 28.64
C LEU A 410 6.04 11.93 28.63
N SER A 411 6.59 12.34 29.78
CA SER A 411 8.02 12.59 29.92
C SER A 411 8.85 11.33 29.67
N LEU A 412 8.42 10.17 30.18
CA LEU A 412 9.08 8.88 29.89
C LEU A 412 9.06 8.55 28.39
N LEU A 413 8.00 8.90 27.65
CA LEU A 413 7.93 8.76 26.19
C LEU A 413 8.82 9.75 25.41
N GLU A 414 9.41 10.74 26.10
CA GLU A 414 10.32 11.76 25.58
C GLU A 414 11.78 11.54 26.01
N GLU A 415 12.04 10.53 26.86
CA GLU A 415 13.39 10.11 27.24
C GLU A 415 14.14 9.42 26.09
N GLN A 416 15.30 8.83 26.38
CA GLN A 416 16.09 8.17 25.34
C GLN A 416 15.30 7.03 24.71
N GLU A 417 15.51 6.79 23.41
CA GLU A 417 14.77 5.76 22.67
C GLU A 417 14.86 4.36 23.31
N GLU A 418 15.89 4.10 24.12
CA GLU A 418 16.09 2.87 24.88
C GLU A 418 15.02 2.71 25.96
N ASP A 419 14.86 3.72 26.81
CA ASP A 419 13.90 3.75 27.92
C ASP A 419 12.45 3.69 27.41
N VAL A 420 12.16 4.41 26.31
CA VAL A 420 10.84 4.42 25.67
C VAL A 420 10.42 3.03 25.20
N ILE A 421 11.38 2.21 24.76
CA ILE A 421 11.06 0.91 24.18
C ILE A 421 11.05 -0.17 25.23
N ASP A 422 11.88 -0.10 26.26
CA ASP A 422 11.73 -0.97 27.42
C ASP A 422 10.34 -0.74 28.04
N LEU A 423 9.91 0.52 28.17
CA LEU A 423 8.55 0.89 28.56
C LEU A 423 7.45 0.27 27.66
N LEU A 424 7.61 0.34 26.33
CA LEU A 424 6.65 -0.23 25.36
C LEU A 424 6.77 -1.76 25.18
N SER A 425 7.80 -2.36 25.77
CA SER A 425 8.09 -3.80 25.76
C SER A 425 7.72 -4.47 27.09
N GLU A 426 7.29 -3.72 28.10
CA GLU A 426 6.78 -4.29 29.35
C GLU A 426 5.50 -5.08 29.08
N ASP A 427 5.49 -6.32 29.56
CA ASP A 427 4.35 -7.23 29.44
C ASP A 427 3.46 -7.11 30.67
N PHE A 428 2.15 -7.14 30.44
CA PHE A 428 1.15 -7.08 31.49
C PHE A 428 0.11 -8.18 31.25
N GLU A 429 -0.20 -8.95 32.29
CA GLU A 429 -1.18 -10.03 32.22
C GLU A 429 -2.58 -9.48 31.86
N ASP A 430 -3.21 -10.08 30.85
CA ASP A 430 -4.54 -9.73 30.35
C ASP A 430 -5.36 -11.02 30.16
N GLU A 431 -6.43 -11.17 30.93
CA GLU A 431 -7.27 -12.39 31.01
C GLU A 431 -7.92 -12.78 29.67
N GLY A 432 -8.00 -11.86 28.69
CA GLY A 432 -8.60 -12.11 27.38
C GLY A 432 -7.68 -12.76 26.33
N ARG A 433 -6.43 -13.09 26.68
CA ARG A 433 -5.39 -13.53 25.72
C ARG A 433 -5.13 -15.04 25.75
N TYR A 434 -4.58 -15.57 24.65
CA TYR A 434 -4.04 -16.93 24.64
C TYR A 434 -2.93 -17.05 25.70
N ARG A 435 -3.05 -18.01 26.62
CA ARG A 435 -2.27 -18.11 27.88
C ARG A 435 -0.74 -18.16 27.71
N ASP A 436 -0.24 -18.43 26.51
CA ASP A 436 1.18 -18.64 26.23
C ASP A 436 1.82 -17.53 25.37
N VAL A 437 1.10 -16.43 25.07
CA VAL A 437 1.58 -15.37 24.16
C VAL A 437 1.84 -14.06 24.91
N LYS A 438 3.11 -13.79 25.22
CA LYS A 438 3.58 -12.47 25.65
C LYS A 438 3.49 -11.50 24.48
N ASN A 439 2.71 -10.42 24.59
CA ASN A 439 2.52 -9.52 23.45
C ASN A 439 2.55 -8.02 23.81
N PRO A 440 3.71 -7.52 24.27
CA PRO A 440 4.02 -6.10 24.23
C PRO A 440 3.78 -5.51 22.83
N VAL A 441 3.52 -4.20 22.74
CA VAL A 441 3.36 -3.52 21.43
C VAL A 441 4.57 -3.80 20.53
N ALA A 442 5.78 -3.83 21.08
CA ALA A 442 7.01 -4.17 20.36
C ALA A 442 7.02 -5.61 19.79
N THR A 443 6.48 -6.59 20.51
CA THR A 443 6.43 -7.99 20.07
C THR A 443 5.43 -8.19 18.94
N THR A 444 4.31 -7.46 18.95
CA THR A 444 3.37 -7.49 17.82
C THR A 444 4.04 -7.03 16.53
N TRP A 445 4.87 -5.99 16.59
CA TRP A 445 5.65 -5.53 15.45
C TRP A 445 6.71 -6.55 15.03
N LEU A 446 7.46 -7.12 15.98
CA LEU A 446 8.58 -8.03 15.70
C LEU A 446 8.12 -9.26 14.90
N ILE A 447 6.99 -9.86 15.26
CA ILE A 447 6.41 -11.00 14.55
C ILE A 447 6.17 -10.66 13.07
N SER A 448 5.56 -9.50 12.81
CA SER A 448 5.29 -9.04 11.45
C SER A 448 6.59 -8.69 10.70
N PHE A 449 7.59 -8.14 11.39
CA PHE A 449 8.89 -7.86 10.79
C PHE A 449 9.66 -9.13 10.41
N GLU A 450 9.64 -10.17 11.24
CA GLU A 450 10.25 -11.46 10.93
C GLU A 450 9.59 -12.13 9.71
N GLN A 451 8.26 -12.07 9.61
CA GLN A 451 7.54 -12.53 8.41
C GLN A 451 7.97 -11.76 7.16
N ILE A 452 8.07 -10.43 7.24
CA ILE A 452 8.54 -9.61 6.12
C ILE A 452 9.97 -10.00 5.73
N ARG A 453 10.87 -10.20 6.69
CA ARG A 453 12.25 -10.63 6.41
C ARG A 453 12.33 -11.95 5.65
N GLN A 454 11.45 -12.88 5.94
CA GLN A 454 11.43 -14.19 5.27
C GLN A 454 10.84 -14.12 3.86
N HIS A 455 9.75 -13.36 3.67
CA HIS A 455 9.01 -13.33 2.40
C HIS A 455 9.43 -12.23 1.43
N ASP A 456 9.88 -11.09 1.95
CA ASP A 456 10.27 -9.90 1.19
C ASP A 456 11.49 -9.22 1.82
N PRO A 457 12.70 -9.76 1.61
CA PRO A 457 13.93 -9.22 2.22
C PRO A 457 14.18 -7.75 1.85
N LEU A 458 13.77 -7.32 0.66
CA LEU A 458 13.93 -5.92 0.24
C LEU A 458 13.02 -4.98 1.04
N ALA A 459 11.80 -5.39 1.37
CA ALA A 459 10.93 -4.64 2.27
C ALA A 459 11.54 -4.51 3.67
N ALA A 460 12.18 -5.57 4.19
CA ALA A 460 12.86 -5.51 5.48
C ALA A 460 14.09 -4.59 5.45
N ASP A 461 14.88 -4.62 4.37
CA ASP A 461 16.00 -3.70 4.14
C ASP A 461 15.52 -2.25 4.07
N TYR A 462 14.41 -2.01 3.36
CA TYR A 462 13.78 -0.69 3.28
C TYR A 462 13.33 -0.20 4.65
N LEU A 463 12.68 -1.05 5.45
CA LEU A 463 12.28 -0.69 6.81
C LEU A 463 13.49 -0.38 7.71
N SER A 464 14.56 -1.17 7.59
CA SER A 464 15.81 -0.98 8.35
C SER A 464 16.53 0.32 7.99
N PHE A 465 16.56 0.65 6.68
CA PHE A 465 17.07 1.93 6.19
C PHE A 465 16.22 3.10 6.72
N MET A 466 14.90 2.95 6.62
CA MET A 466 13.91 3.93 7.05
C MET A 466 13.94 4.21 8.57
N ALA A 467 14.35 3.23 9.38
CA ALA A 467 14.58 3.39 10.82
C ALA A 467 15.79 4.29 11.20
N CYS A 468 16.58 4.69 10.21
CA CYS A 468 17.78 5.50 10.38
C CYS A 468 17.64 6.93 9.80
N VAL A 469 16.44 7.33 9.38
CA VAL A 469 16.11 8.67 8.86
C VAL A 469 14.87 9.23 9.58
N ASP A 470 14.54 10.49 9.35
CA ASP A 470 13.28 11.05 9.88
C ASP A 470 12.07 10.23 9.37
N ALA A 471 11.15 9.90 10.27
CA ALA A 471 10.03 9.00 9.99
C ALA A 471 8.95 9.61 9.08
N LYS A 472 9.00 10.91 8.82
CA LYS A 472 8.01 11.66 8.02
C LYS A 472 8.59 12.13 6.70
N ASP A 473 7.73 12.14 5.69
CA ASP A 473 7.96 12.67 4.35
C ASP A 473 9.18 12.06 3.63
N ILE A 474 9.44 10.77 3.84
CA ILE A 474 10.58 10.04 3.27
C ILE A 474 10.40 9.89 1.75
N PRO A 475 11.25 10.52 0.91
CA PRO A 475 11.15 10.36 -0.53
C PRO A 475 11.56 8.94 -0.94
N GLN A 476 10.76 8.27 -1.78
CA GLN A 476 11.13 6.93 -2.29
C GLN A 476 12.44 6.93 -3.08
N SER A 477 12.85 8.07 -3.65
CA SER A 477 14.15 8.24 -4.32
C SER A 477 15.35 8.12 -3.36
N LEU A 478 15.14 8.33 -2.06
CA LEU A 478 16.17 8.17 -1.04
C LEU A 478 16.49 6.70 -0.79
N LEU A 479 15.49 5.81 -0.94
CA LEU A 479 15.65 4.40 -0.63
C LEU A 479 16.69 3.73 -1.54
N PRO A 480 17.37 2.67 -1.06
CA PRO A 480 18.30 1.90 -1.88
C PRO A 480 17.62 1.34 -3.13
N LEU A 481 18.32 1.35 -4.26
CA LEU A 481 17.78 0.79 -5.50
C LEU A 481 17.60 -0.73 -5.36
N GLY A 482 16.43 -1.20 -5.73
CA GLY A 482 16.13 -2.63 -5.78
C GLY A 482 16.72 -3.29 -7.02
N GLN A 483 16.70 -4.62 -7.07
CA GLN A 483 17.17 -5.36 -8.26
C GLN A 483 16.34 -5.04 -9.52
N SER A 484 15.10 -4.57 -9.35
CA SER A 484 14.26 -4.06 -10.43
C SER A 484 13.17 -3.15 -9.88
N ARG A 485 12.65 -2.24 -10.71
CA ARG A 485 11.55 -1.35 -10.34
C ARG A 485 10.32 -2.09 -9.81
N LYS A 486 10.04 -3.29 -10.36
CA LYS A 486 8.95 -4.15 -9.86
C LYS A 486 9.20 -4.55 -8.41
N LYS A 487 10.40 -5.00 -8.05
CA LYS A 487 10.72 -5.39 -6.66
C LYS A 487 10.63 -4.22 -5.69
N GLU A 488 11.01 -3.01 -6.11
CA GLU A 488 10.85 -1.80 -5.28
C GLU A 488 9.37 -1.51 -4.99
N ILE A 489 8.52 -1.59 -6.02
CA ILE A 489 7.07 -1.39 -5.89
C ILE A 489 6.46 -2.50 -5.02
N ASP A 490 6.88 -3.76 -5.22
CA ASP A 490 6.41 -4.90 -4.44
C ASP A 490 6.78 -4.74 -2.96
N ALA A 491 8.01 -4.30 -2.66
CA ALA A 491 8.52 -4.07 -1.31
C ALA A 491 7.78 -2.93 -0.58
N ILE A 492 7.60 -1.78 -1.24
CA ILE A 492 6.77 -0.69 -0.70
C ILE A 492 5.33 -1.14 -0.51
N GLY A 493 4.78 -1.90 -1.45
CA GLY A 493 3.44 -2.48 -1.37
C GLY A 493 3.31 -3.51 -0.24
N THR A 494 4.37 -4.25 0.09
CA THR A 494 4.41 -5.15 1.25
C THR A 494 4.36 -4.34 2.53
N LEU A 495 5.22 -3.34 2.72
CA LEU A 495 5.20 -2.50 3.92
C LEU A 495 3.87 -1.72 4.09
N GLN A 496 3.26 -1.28 2.99
CA GLN A 496 1.91 -0.70 3.00
C GLN A 496 0.83 -1.74 3.32
N GLY A 497 0.99 -2.99 2.87
CA GLY A 497 0.07 -4.09 3.15
C GLY A 497 0.00 -4.44 4.63
N TYR A 498 1.13 -4.35 5.34
CA TYR A 498 1.20 -4.44 6.81
C TYR A 498 0.81 -3.13 7.52
N SER A 499 0.43 -2.08 6.77
CA SER A 499 0.15 -0.74 7.28
C SER A 499 1.32 -0.12 8.08
N PHE A 500 2.56 -0.53 7.78
CA PHE A 500 3.78 0.05 8.37
C PHE A 500 4.10 1.42 7.76
N LEU A 501 3.66 1.62 6.50
CA LEU A 501 3.81 2.87 5.76
C LEU A 501 2.45 3.48 5.41
N ALA A 502 2.36 4.81 5.51
CA ALA A 502 1.28 5.60 4.94
C ALA A 502 1.77 6.36 3.70
N LYS A 503 1.05 6.26 2.58
CA LYS A 503 1.39 6.93 1.32
C LYS A 503 0.72 8.30 1.24
N ARG A 504 1.46 9.34 0.87
CA ARG A 504 0.87 10.61 0.39
C ARG A 504 0.59 10.53 -1.11
N SER A 505 -0.60 10.95 -1.52
CA SER A 505 -1.10 10.82 -2.90
C SER A 505 -0.41 11.74 -3.92
N ALA A 506 0.39 12.73 -3.48
CA ALA A 506 0.98 13.74 -4.36
C ALA A 506 2.48 13.49 -4.71
N ASP A 507 3.34 13.14 -3.74
CA ASP A 507 4.80 13.37 -3.90
C ASP A 507 5.69 12.11 -3.87
N SER A 508 5.14 10.92 -4.07
CA SER A 508 5.90 9.64 -3.94
C SER A 508 6.62 9.45 -2.59
N ALA A 509 6.37 10.31 -1.60
CA ALA A 509 6.90 10.19 -0.25
C ALA A 509 6.05 9.24 0.60
N VAL A 510 6.69 8.63 1.60
CA VAL A 510 6.08 7.70 2.55
C VAL A 510 6.37 8.12 4.00
N ASN A 511 5.42 7.87 4.88
CA ASN A 511 5.59 8.02 6.32
C ASN A 511 5.65 6.66 6.97
N ILE A 512 6.57 6.44 7.90
CA ILE A 512 6.60 5.25 8.74
C ILE A 512 5.74 5.51 9.97
N HIS A 513 4.97 4.52 10.37
CA HIS A 513 4.26 4.57 11.64
C HIS A 513 5.26 4.73 12.82
N ARG A 514 5.03 5.67 13.74
CA ARG A 514 5.99 6.02 14.82
C ARG A 514 6.47 4.81 15.63
N LEU A 515 5.54 3.95 16.07
CA LEU A 515 5.88 2.76 16.85
C LEU A 515 6.70 1.74 16.06
N VAL A 516 6.42 1.61 14.76
CA VAL A 516 7.16 0.72 13.84
C VAL A 516 8.59 1.26 13.67
N HIS A 517 8.74 2.58 13.50
CA HIS A 517 10.03 3.25 13.39
C HIS A 517 10.90 3.02 14.63
N LEU A 518 10.36 3.27 15.82
CA LEU A 518 11.05 3.05 17.10
C LEU A 518 11.42 1.58 17.31
N ALA A 519 10.47 0.66 17.13
CA ALA A 519 10.69 -0.77 17.32
C ALA A 519 11.76 -1.33 16.36
N THR A 520 11.72 -0.93 15.08
CA THR A 520 12.74 -1.33 14.08
C THR A 520 14.13 -0.85 14.49
N ARG A 521 14.24 0.42 14.89
CA ARG A 521 15.52 1.03 15.25
C ARG A 521 16.16 0.37 16.48
N ASN A 522 15.37 0.03 17.49
CA ASN A 522 15.86 -0.69 18.66
C ASN A 522 16.24 -2.13 18.34
N TRP A 523 15.42 -2.83 17.55
CA TRP A 523 15.77 -4.17 17.09
C TRP A 523 17.14 -4.16 16.39
N LEU A 524 17.39 -3.20 15.47
CA LEU A 524 18.70 -3.03 14.85
C LEU A 524 19.83 -2.78 15.86
N ARG A 525 19.55 -2.05 16.96
CA ARG A 525 20.52 -1.79 18.03
C ARG A 525 20.85 -3.06 18.81
N LYS A 526 19.83 -3.79 19.26
CA LYS A 526 19.96 -5.06 20.00
C LYS A 526 20.73 -6.12 19.21
N GLU A 527 20.51 -6.18 17.89
CA GLU A 527 21.24 -7.06 16.98
C GLU A 527 22.64 -6.54 16.57
N GLY A 528 23.04 -5.34 17.03
CA GLY A 528 24.32 -4.73 16.65
C GLY A 528 24.41 -4.26 15.19
N LEU A 529 23.28 -4.18 14.48
CA LEU A 529 23.18 -3.80 13.06
C LEU A 529 22.99 -2.30 12.83
N LEU A 530 22.57 -1.55 13.87
CA LEU A 530 22.24 -0.12 13.75
C LEU A 530 23.39 0.76 13.22
N PRO A 531 24.66 0.61 13.66
CA PRO A 531 25.77 1.36 13.08
C PRO A 531 25.97 1.10 11.59
N GLY A 532 25.87 -0.17 11.17
CA GLY A 532 26.01 -0.56 9.77
C GLY A 532 24.92 0.05 8.88
N TRP A 533 23.66 0.04 9.33
CA TRP A 533 22.55 0.66 8.60
C TRP A 533 22.63 2.18 8.58
N THR A 534 23.04 2.80 9.68
CA THR A 534 23.24 4.25 9.75
C THR A 534 24.34 4.70 8.78
N GLY A 535 25.45 3.96 8.68
CA GLY A 535 26.50 4.21 7.70
C GLY A 535 25.98 4.15 6.25
N ARG A 536 25.18 3.12 5.91
CA ARG A 536 24.54 3.02 4.58
C ARG A 536 23.63 4.20 4.27
N VAL A 537 22.85 4.66 5.25
CA VAL A 537 21.98 5.84 5.12
C VAL A 537 22.82 7.09 4.88
N ILE A 538 23.90 7.29 5.63
CA ILE A 538 24.79 8.44 5.49
C ILE A 538 25.41 8.47 4.09
N ALA A 539 25.97 7.35 3.63
CA ALA A 539 26.55 7.24 2.29
C ALA A 539 25.51 7.54 1.20
N ARG A 540 24.30 6.98 1.35
CA ARG A 540 23.20 7.22 0.39
C ARG A 540 22.74 8.67 0.39
N LEU A 541 22.59 9.31 1.56
CA LEU A 541 22.25 10.72 1.67
C LEU A 541 23.32 11.62 1.03
N ALA A 542 24.59 11.30 1.25
CA ALA A 542 25.69 12.02 0.62
C ALA A 542 25.67 11.88 -0.91
N GLU A 543 25.32 10.70 -1.44
CA GLU A 543 25.14 10.45 -2.86
C GLU A 543 23.97 11.27 -3.45
N VAL A 544 22.77 11.15 -2.89
CA VAL A 544 21.57 11.79 -3.46
C VAL A 544 21.55 13.31 -3.32
N LEU A 545 22.24 13.86 -2.32
CA LEU A 545 22.44 15.31 -2.21
C LEU A 545 23.34 15.87 -3.32
N GLY A 546 24.13 15.02 -4.00
CA GLY A 546 24.86 15.36 -5.23
C GLY A 546 25.65 16.66 -5.13
N ASP A 547 25.60 17.45 -6.21
CA ASP A 547 26.02 18.85 -6.23
C ASP A 547 24.86 19.73 -5.74
N VAL A 548 25.03 20.33 -4.57
CA VAL A 548 24.02 21.20 -3.97
C VAL A 548 24.06 22.56 -4.68
N GLY A 549 22.98 22.90 -5.38
CA GLY A 549 22.84 24.16 -6.11
C GLY A 549 21.44 24.76 -5.98
N HIS A 550 21.22 25.92 -6.62
CA HIS A 550 19.90 26.55 -6.65
C HIS A 550 18.90 25.81 -7.53
N ASP A 551 19.36 25.14 -8.59
CA ASP A 551 18.52 24.49 -9.59
C ASP A 551 17.82 23.21 -9.08
N ASN A 552 18.37 22.58 -8.03
CA ASN A 552 17.82 21.38 -7.40
C ASN A 552 17.28 21.62 -5.98
N ARG A 553 16.95 22.88 -5.63
CA ARG A 553 16.51 23.30 -4.28
C ARG A 553 15.34 22.53 -3.70
N VAL A 554 14.36 22.17 -4.53
CA VAL A 554 13.21 21.38 -4.07
C VAL A 554 13.63 19.96 -3.69
N ALA A 555 14.56 19.36 -4.45
CA ALA A 555 15.00 17.99 -4.24
C ALA A 555 15.87 17.84 -2.98
N TRP A 556 16.89 18.69 -2.77
CA TRP A 556 17.72 18.54 -1.58
C TRP A 556 17.02 18.99 -0.29
N ARG A 557 16.02 19.88 -0.36
CA ARG A 557 15.20 20.24 0.80
C ARG A 557 14.38 19.07 1.34
N SER A 558 13.92 18.15 0.49
CA SER A 558 13.21 16.96 0.97
C SER A 558 14.15 15.98 1.68
N TYR A 559 15.45 15.99 1.40
CA TYR A 559 16.44 15.14 2.07
C TYR A 559 17.00 15.74 3.37
N MET A 560 16.88 17.05 3.57
CA MET A 560 17.44 17.77 4.73
C MET A 560 16.99 17.25 6.11
N PRO A 561 15.70 16.97 6.36
CA PRO A 561 15.26 16.41 7.65
C PRO A 561 15.91 15.05 7.93
N HIS A 562 16.05 14.21 6.91
CA HIS A 562 16.67 12.90 7.00
C HIS A 562 18.18 12.98 7.25
N ALA A 563 18.87 13.94 6.61
CA ALA A 563 20.28 14.22 6.87
C ALA A 563 20.52 14.70 8.31
N TYR A 564 19.69 15.64 8.79
CA TYR A 564 19.74 16.09 10.18
C TYR A 564 19.54 14.93 11.17
N TYR A 565 18.52 14.10 10.93
CA TYR A 565 18.24 12.93 11.76
C TYR A 565 19.42 11.94 11.80
N ALA A 566 19.97 11.57 10.63
CA ALA A 566 21.10 10.65 10.54
C ALA A 566 22.37 11.21 11.21
N LEU A 567 22.63 12.51 11.08
CA LEU A 567 23.75 13.22 11.70
C LEU A 567 23.57 13.44 13.22
N GLY A 568 22.34 13.40 13.73
CA GLY A 568 22.04 13.48 15.16
C GLY A 568 22.34 12.18 15.93
N SER A 569 22.48 11.05 15.24
CA SER A 569 22.76 9.77 15.88
C SER A 569 24.18 9.72 16.46
N ARG A 570 24.33 9.58 17.78
CA ARG A 570 25.62 9.39 18.45
C ARG A 570 26.00 7.91 18.41
N LEU A 571 26.70 7.48 17.37
CA LEU A 571 27.22 6.12 17.23
C LEU A 571 28.76 6.15 17.21
N PRO A 572 29.42 5.06 17.64
CA PRO A 572 30.89 4.97 17.62
C PRO A 572 31.41 5.14 16.18
N GLY A 573 32.40 6.01 15.97
CA GLY A 573 32.93 6.34 14.63
C GLY A 573 32.49 7.71 14.10
N GLU A 574 32.32 8.71 14.97
CA GLU A 574 31.93 10.09 14.61
C GLU A 574 32.83 10.77 13.56
N ASP A 575 34.00 10.19 13.30
CA ASP A 575 35.02 10.66 12.37
C ASP A 575 35.03 9.91 11.02
N ASP A 576 33.97 9.19 10.64
CA ASP A 576 33.90 8.57 9.31
C ASP A 576 33.87 9.65 8.20
N GLU A 577 34.65 9.47 7.13
CA GLU A 577 34.78 10.43 6.03
C GLU A 577 33.43 10.67 5.34
N ASP A 578 32.60 9.63 5.22
CA ASP A 578 31.25 9.73 4.66
C ASP A 578 30.33 10.60 5.52
N ARG A 579 30.45 10.50 6.84
CA ARG A 579 29.68 11.32 7.80
C ARG A 579 30.14 12.77 7.76
N LEU A 580 31.45 13.00 7.66
CA LEU A 580 32.04 14.32 7.52
C LEU A 580 31.62 14.99 6.20
N ASN A 581 31.58 14.22 5.12
CA ASN A 581 31.11 14.66 3.82
C ASN A 581 29.61 15.02 3.85
N LEU A 582 28.76 14.17 4.45
CA LEU A 582 27.35 14.48 4.62
C LEU A 582 27.13 15.74 5.46
N LEU A 583 27.88 15.90 6.56
CA LEU A 583 27.81 17.09 7.42
C LEU A 583 28.19 18.36 6.65
N TRP A 584 29.23 18.30 5.82
CA TRP A 584 29.63 19.40 4.95
C TRP A 584 28.54 19.75 3.93
N LYS A 585 27.96 18.74 3.24
CA LYS A 585 26.83 18.95 2.31
C LYS A 585 25.61 19.54 3.00
N TYR A 586 25.29 19.08 4.21
CA TYR A 586 24.21 19.63 5.04
C TYR A 586 24.45 21.12 5.36
N GLY A 587 25.69 21.49 5.71
CA GLY A 587 26.08 22.89 5.88
C GLY A 587 25.90 23.73 4.61
N ILE A 588 26.26 23.19 3.43
CA ILE A 588 26.04 23.86 2.14
C ILE A 588 24.55 24.09 1.87
N CYS A 589 23.71 23.08 2.12
CA CYS A 589 22.26 23.21 1.96
C CYS A 589 21.71 24.34 2.84
N LEU A 590 22.11 24.41 4.12
CA LEU A 590 21.71 25.47 5.04
C LEU A 590 22.17 26.85 4.56
N TYR A 591 23.42 26.95 4.07
CA TYR A 591 23.98 28.19 3.52
C TYR A 591 23.17 28.69 2.32
N TYR A 592 22.89 27.83 1.33
CA TYR A 592 22.07 28.21 0.18
C TYR A 592 20.60 28.48 0.53
N ASP A 593 20.12 27.94 1.64
CA ASP A 593 18.78 28.24 2.14
C ASP A 593 18.70 29.59 2.87
N GLY A 594 19.84 30.25 3.10
CA GLY A 594 19.95 31.52 3.85
C GLY A 594 19.98 31.32 5.37
N ARG A 595 20.06 30.08 5.85
CA ARG A 595 20.10 29.72 7.28
C ARG A 595 21.53 29.77 7.81
N TYR A 596 22.17 30.93 7.68
CA TYR A 596 23.61 31.10 7.97
C TYR A 596 23.98 30.78 9.43
N GLN A 597 23.07 31.05 10.38
CA GLN A 597 23.32 30.72 11.79
C GLN A 597 23.43 29.22 12.02
N GLU A 598 22.60 28.43 11.33
CA GLU A 598 22.59 26.97 11.47
C GLU A 598 23.73 26.32 10.65
N ALA A 599 24.19 26.98 9.58
CA ALA A 599 25.29 26.51 8.74
C ALA A 599 26.67 26.62 9.43
N GLU A 600 26.81 27.45 10.46
CA GLU A 600 28.06 27.69 11.18
C GLU A 600 28.58 26.40 11.86
N ALA A 601 27.77 25.80 12.73
CA ALA A 601 28.14 24.60 13.49
C ALA A 601 28.62 23.41 12.63
N PRO A 602 27.92 23.00 11.54
CA PRO A 602 28.40 21.91 10.69
C PRO A 602 29.71 22.28 9.97
N PHE A 603 29.90 23.53 9.51
CA PHE A 603 31.15 23.93 8.86
C PHE A 603 32.33 24.02 9.82
N GLU A 604 32.12 24.53 11.03
CA GLU A 604 33.15 24.57 12.08
C GLU A 604 33.63 23.15 12.43
N ARG A 605 32.69 22.24 12.69
CA ARG A 605 33.01 20.83 12.98
C ARG A 605 33.77 20.17 11.83
N VAL A 606 33.34 20.37 10.59
CA VAL A 606 34.03 19.81 9.42
C VAL A 606 35.45 20.37 9.28
N MET A 607 35.61 21.68 9.48
CA MET A 607 36.90 22.36 9.39
C MET A 607 37.87 21.84 10.44
N GLU A 608 37.48 21.75 11.71
CA GLU A 608 38.35 21.25 12.78
C GLU A 608 38.73 19.77 12.58
N THR A 609 37.78 18.92 12.19
CA THR A 609 38.09 17.51 11.88
C THR A 609 39.04 17.38 10.68
N ARG A 610 38.88 18.18 9.62
CA ARG A 610 39.81 18.15 8.47
C ARG A 610 41.18 18.71 8.82
N LYS A 611 41.23 19.77 9.61
CA LYS A 611 42.48 20.39 10.08
C LYS A 611 43.29 19.42 10.93
N THR A 612 42.64 18.71 11.85
CA THR A 612 43.27 17.69 12.71
C THR A 612 43.76 16.47 11.94
N LYS A 613 43.02 16.01 10.91
CA LYS A 613 43.37 14.82 10.13
C LYS A 613 44.32 15.06 8.95
N LEU A 614 44.12 16.15 8.21
CA LEU A 614 44.78 16.42 6.92
C LEU A 614 45.78 17.58 7.00
N GLY A 615 45.77 18.35 8.09
CA GLY A 615 46.55 19.58 8.23
C GLY A 615 45.80 20.83 7.79
N ALA A 616 46.32 22.00 8.19
CA ALA A 616 45.71 23.30 7.93
C ALA A 616 45.71 23.67 6.43
N ASP A 617 46.77 23.32 5.71
CA ASP A 617 46.98 23.72 4.31
C ASP A 617 46.38 22.74 3.29
N HIS A 618 45.77 21.65 3.74
CA HIS A 618 45.15 20.69 2.83
C HIS A 618 43.99 21.35 2.07
N PRO A 619 43.84 21.15 0.74
CA PRO A 619 42.80 21.80 -0.06
C PRO A 619 41.37 21.66 0.51
N SER A 620 41.04 20.50 1.08
CA SER A 620 39.73 20.26 1.71
C SER A 620 39.54 21.04 3.02
N THR A 621 40.60 21.26 3.81
CA THR A 621 40.56 22.12 5.00
C THR A 621 40.35 23.57 4.59
N LEU A 622 41.12 24.05 3.61
CA LEU A 622 40.98 25.39 3.03
C LEU A 622 39.58 25.66 2.45
N THR A 623 39.01 24.68 1.74
CA THR A 623 37.64 24.77 1.21
C THR A 623 36.61 24.90 2.34
N SER A 624 36.81 24.21 3.47
CA SER A 624 35.91 24.28 4.62
C SER A 624 36.03 25.61 5.35
N MET A 625 37.26 26.15 5.47
CA MET A 625 37.52 27.49 6.02
C MET A 625 36.88 28.58 5.16
N ALA A 626 36.94 28.47 3.83
CA ALA A 626 36.31 29.42 2.91
C ALA A 626 34.77 29.42 3.05
N ASN A 627 34.15 28.26 3.23
CA ASN A 627 32.71 28.14 3.47
C ASN A 627 32.30 28.77 4.82
N LEU A 628 33.08 28.54 5.89
CA LEU A 628 32.84 29.13 7.20
C LEU A 628 33.03 30.66 7.18
N ALA A 629 34.09 31.15 6.54
CA ALA A 629 34.33 32.59 6.37
C ALA A 629 33.20 33.27 5.56
N SER A 630 32.71 32.63 4.50
CA SER A 630 31.56 33.12 3.74
C SER A 630 30.29 33.16 4.60
N THR A 631 30.13 32.20 5.52
CA THR A 631 29.00 32.16 6.46
C THR A 631 29.07 33.32 7.45
N TYR A 632 30.22 33.58 8.08
CA TYR A 632 30.44 34.75 8.95
C TYR A 632 30.18 36.07 8.24
N ARG A 633 30.66 36.19 7.00
CA ARG A 633 30.41 37.37 6.16
C ARG A 633 28.92 37.66 6.00
N ASN A 634 28.13 36.63 5.69
CA ASN A 634 26.68 36.78 5.52
C ASN A 634 25.93 37.00 6.85
N GLN A 635 26.55 36.68 7.99
CA GLN A 635 26.07 37.06 9.33
C GLN A 635 26.49 38.49 9.73
N GLY A 636 27.34 39.17 8.94
CA GLY A 636 27.89 40.51 9.26
C GLY A 636 29.14 40.49 10.16
N ARG A 637 29.74 39.31 10.37
CA ARG A 637 30.93 39.06 11.19
C ARG A 637 32.21 39.09 10.35
N TRP A 638 32.59 40.28 9.91
CA TRP A 638 33.67 40.48 8.94
C TRP A 638 35.06 40.20 9.51
N GLU A 639 35.30 40.54 10.77
CA GLU A 639 36.60 40.32 11.44
C GLU A 639 36.90 38.82 11.60
N GLU A 640 35.91 38.03 11.99
CA GLU A 640 36.06 36.57 12.11
C GLU A 640 36.20 35.89 10.74
N ALA A 641 35.51 36.40 9.71
CA ALA A 641 35.67 35.93 8.34
C ALA A 641 37.09 36.21 7.80
N GLU A 642 37.61 37.42 8.03
CA GLU A 642 38.95 37.81 7.64
C GLU A 642 39.98 36.91 8.32
N LYS A 643 39.90 36.75 9.65
CA LYS A 643 40.80 35.90 10.43
C LYS A 643 40.91 34.47 9.87
N LEU A 644 39.79 33.86 9.48
CA LEU A 644 39.77 32.52 8.87
C LEU A 644 40.41 32.50 7.47
N ILE A 645 40.13 33.48 6.62
CA ILE A 645 40.72 33.56 5.27
C ILE A 645 42.23 33.69 5.36
N VAL A 646 42.71 34.51 6.29
CA VAL A 646 44.15 34.71 6.39
C VAL A 646 44.85 33.50 7.02
N GLN A 647 44.21 32.81 7.98
CA GLN A 647 44.69 31.54 8.56
C GLN A 647 45.03 30.45 7.54
N GLY A 648 44.30 30.35 6.43
CA GLY A 648 44.48 29.29 5.43
C GLY A 648 45.53 29.58 4.33
N ARG A 649 46.20 30.74 4.35
CA ARG A 649 47.14 31.15 3.29
C ARG A 649 48.49 31.63 3.82
N TRP A 650 48.74 31.42 5.10
CA TRP A 650 49.88 32.00 5.80
C TRP A 650 51.21 31.41 5.38
N GLU A 651 51.33 30.10 5.15
CA GLU A 651 52.59 29.49 4.75
C GLU A 651 53.02 29.89 3.33
N GLU A 652 52.07 29.98 2.38
CA GLU A 652 52.37 30.44 1.02
C GLU A 652 52.73 31.93 0.98
N ALA A 653 51.98 32.76 1.71
CA ALA A 653 52.26 34.19 1.84
C ALA A 653 53.60 34.44 2.54
N GLU A 654 53.90 33.71 3.61
CA GLU A 654 55.20 33.74 4.28
C GLU A 654 56.32 33.33 3.33
N LYS A 655 56.21 32.19 2.65
CA LYS A 655 57.23 31.71 1.72
C LYS A 655 57.48 32.71 0.59
N LEU A 656 56.42 33.32 0.06
CA LEU A 656 56.51 34.37 -0.95
C LEU A 656 57.19 35.63 -0.39
N HIS A 657 56.79 36.11 0.79
CA HIS A 657 57.38 37.29 1.42
C HIS A 657 58.84 37.08 1.82
N VAL A 658 59.21 35.89 2.29
CA VAL A 658 60.61 35.50 2.55
C VAL A 658 61.42 35.53 1.26
N GLN A 659 60.91 34.94 0.17
CA GLN A 659 61.59 34.95 -1.13
C GLN A 659 61.76 36.37 -1.69
N VAL A 660 60.70 37.19 -1.63
CA VAL A 660 60.75 38.60 -2.09
C VAL A 660 61.75 39.39 -1.26
N MET A 661 61.76 39.21 0.07
CA MET A 661 62.69 39.88 0.97
C MET A 661 64.15 39.53 0.64
N GLU A 662 64.46 38.24 0.48
CA GLU A 662 65.82 37.78 0.13
C GLU A 662 66.26 38.26 -1.26
N ILE A 663 65.36 38.25 -2.26
CA ILE A 663 65.66 38.78 -3.61
C ILE A 663 65.91 40.28 -3.57
N CYS A 664 65.08 41.05 -2.87
CA CYS A 664 65.25 42.50 -2.72
C CYS A 664 66.54 42.83 -1.99
N LYS A 665 66.85 42.12 -0.90
CA LYS A 665 68.09 42.25 -0.14
C LYS A 665 69.33 41.96 -1.00
N ALA A 666 69.29 40.91 -1.82
CA ALA A 666 70.40 40.54 -2.70
C ALA A 666 70.61 41.49 -3.90
N LYS A 667 69.53 42.04 -4.48
CA LYS A 667 69.61 42.90 -5.68
C LYS A 667 69.74 44.38 -5.38
N LEU A 668 69.09 44.86 -4.32
CA LEU A 668 68.94 46.29 -4.03
C LEU A 668 69.66 46.70 -2.73
N GLY A 669 70.12 45.73 -1.95
CA GLY A 669 70.75 45.95 -0.64
C GLY A 669 69.74 45.97 0.51
N ALA A 670 70.24 45.77 1.73
CA ALA A 670 69.43 45.66 2.94
C ALA A 670 68.68 46.96 3.28
N ASN A 671 69.23 48.12 2.90
CA ASN A 671 68.70 49.43 3.29
C ASN A 671 67.73 50.03 2.24
N HIS A 672 67.51 49.32 1.13
CA HIS A 672 66.65 49.83 0.08
C HIS A 672 65.18 49.87 0.54
N PRO A 673 64.42 50.93 0.24
CA PRO A 673 63.02 51.06 0.68
C PRO A 673 62.14 49.85 0.38
N LEU A 674 62.32 49.21 -0.78
CA LEU A 674 61.59 47.98 -1.15
C LEU A 674 61.94 46.75 -0.28
N THR A 675 63.19 46.63 0.18
CA THR A 675 63.60 45.58 1.11
C THR A 675 62.94 45.78 2.47
N LEU A 676 62.88 47.02 2.96
CA LEU A 676 62.22 47.40 4.22
C LEU A 676 60.70 47.19 4.15
N THR A 677 60.05 47.57 3.05
CA THR A 677 58.63 47.27 2.83
C THR A 677 58.35 45.77 2.81
N SER A 678 59.25 44.96 2.23
CA SER A 678 59.11 43.50 2.25
C SER A 678 59.29 42.90 3.65
N MET A 679 60.19 43.45 4.47
CA MET A 679 60.36 43.07 5.88
C MET A 679 59.13 43.44 6.71
N ALA A 680 58.55 44.63 6.52
CA ALA A 680 57.32 45.05 7.19
C ALA A 680 56.13 44.16 6.83
N ASN A 681 56.01 43.76 5.56
CA ASN A 681 54.96 42.84 5.10
C ASN A 681 55.13 41.43 5.68
N LEU A 682 56.38 40.93 5.79
CA LEU A 682 56.69 39.66 6.44
C LEU A 682 56.44 39.71 7.96
N ALA A 683 56.78 40.81 8.63
CA ALA A 683 56.49 41.02 10.06
C ALA A 683 54.98 41.09 10.32
N SER A 684 54.22 41.75 9.44
CA SER A 684 52.75 41.74 9.47
C SER A 684 52.19 40.33 9.29
N THR A 685 52.80 39.52 8.41
CA THR A 685 52.45 38.11 8.21
C THR A 685 52.68 37.31 9.50
N TYR A 686 53.85 37.44 10.15
CA TYR A 686 54.14 36.80 11.45
C TYR A 686 53.20 37.24 12.57
N ARG A 687 52.90 38.54 12.64
CA ARG A 687 51.95 39.11 13.61
C ARG A 687 50.57 38.48 13.48
N ASN A 688 50.11 38.33 12.25
CA ASN A 688 48.79 37.78 11.96
C ASN A 688 48.75 36.24 12.05
N GLN A 689 49.92 35.57 12.01
CA GLN A 689 50.09 34.16 12.40
C GLN A 689 50.19 33.96 13.94
N GLY A 690 50.26 35.04 14.73
CA GLY A 690 50.45 34.98 16.19
C GLY A 690 51.91 34.75 16.64
N ARG A 691 52.89 34.83 15.72
CA ARG A 691 54.33 34.74 15.99
C ARG A 691 54.88 36.13 16.33
N TRP A 692 54.51 36.63 17.51
CA TRP A 692 54.83 38.00 17.94
C TRP A 692 56.32 38.25 18.11
N GLU A 693 57.06 37.29 18.68
CA GLU A 693 58.51 37.42 18.89
C GLU A 693 59.28 37.56 17.56
N GLU A 694 58.93 36.77 16.56
CA GLU A 694 59.58 36.84 15.24
C GLU A 694 59.16 38.08 14.44
N ALA A 695 57.91 38.54 14.60
CA ALA A 695 57.46 39.81 14.05
C ALA A 695 58.24 40.98 14.67
N GLU A 696 58.43 40.96 15.99
CA GLU A 696 59.17 41.98 16.75
C GLU A 696 60.66 41.97 16.39
N GLU A 697 61.30 40.80 16.30
CA GLU A 697 62.71 40.68 15.90
C GLU A 697 62.93 41.22 14.48
N LEU A 698 62.02 40.90 13.55
CA LEU A 698 62.11 41.37 12.17
C LEU A 698 61.87 42.88 12.05
N GLN A 699 60.94 43.42 12.83
CA GLN A 699 60.64 44.85 12.87
C GLN A 699 61.74 45.65 13.58
N ALA A 700 62.37 45.10 14.62
CA ALA A 700 63.55 45.68 15.26
C ALA A 700 64.73 45.78 14.28
N LYS A 701 65.00 44.72 13.50
CA LYS A 701 66.01 44.74 12.43
C LYS A 701 65.69 45.78 11.35
N GLU A 702 64.43 45.92 10.95
CA GLU A 702 64.01 46.96 9.99
C GLU A 702 64.31 48.38 10.53
N LEU A 703 63.99 48.63 11.81
CA LEU A 703 64.20 49.92 12.47
C LEU A 703 65.69 50.24 12.68
N GLU A 704 66.51 49.26 13.06
CA GLU A 704 67.97 49.43 13.15
C GLU A 704 68.56 49.80 11.79
N ILE A 705 68.12 49.14 10.71
CA ILE A 705 68.57 49.46 9.35
C ILE A 705 68.18 50.90 8.97
N ARG A 706 66.93 51.31 9.25
CA ARG A 706 66.47 52.69 9.00
C ARG A 706 67.28 53.72 9.80
N ALA A 707 67.53 53.46 11.07
CA ALA A 707 68.28 54.35 11.95
C ALA A 707 69.72 54.55 11.46
N VAL A 708 70.39 53.48 11.02
CA VAL A 708 71.75 53.55 10.46
C VAL A 708 71.78 54.35 9.15
N THR A 709 70.75 54.26 8.30
CA THR A 709 70.67 55.06 7.07
C THR A 709 70.34 56.54 7.27
N GLU A 710 69.68 56.92 8.36
CA GLU A 710 69.39 58.33 8.67
C GLU A 710 70.57 59.04 9.35
N THR A 711 71.58 58.29 9.82
CA THR A 711 72.83 58.81 10.42
C THR A 711 74.04 58.84 9.47
N LEU A 712 73.86 58.52 8.19
CA LEU A 712 74.83 58.70 7.10
C LEU A 712 74.32 59.76 6.13
#